data_AF-A0A3M6ZQB1-F1
#
_entry.id   AF-A0A3M6ZQB1-F1
#
_cell.length_a   1.000
_cell.length_b   1.000
_cell.length_c   1.000
_cell.angle_alpha   90.00
_cell.angle_beta   90.00
_cell.angle_gamma   90.00
#
_symmetry.space_group_name_H-M   'P 1'
#
loop_
_entity.id
_entity.type
_entity.pdbx_description
1 polymer ?
#
loop_
_entity_poly.entity_id
_entity_poly.type
_entity_poly.pdbx_seq_one_letter_code
_entity_poly.pdbx_strand_id
1 'polypeptide(L)'
;MPKKAIDSRIPALIRNNTAAKHRSFFVVVGDRQKDVIVNLYHILLNLDIKLNKSVLWAYKNKLLGFTSHRKKREQKIKKEIKRGTRDVDADDPFELFVSTQNIRYVYYKETDRILGNTYGMCILQDFEAITPNLLARTMETVEGGGIVILLLKGMNSLKQLYTLSMDIHSRYRTEAHDDVVARFNERFILSLGSCESCLVIDDEMNVLPISGGKNVIEKKPSEDDEGKTPSQKELEGIKESLADTQPVGSLVQLARTTDQAKALLTFVEAISEKTLASTVALTASRGRGKSAALGVAIAAAIAHGYSNIFITSPSPENLKTLFEFVFKGFDALGYLDHVDYTIIQSTNPDFNKAIVRVNVHRQHRQTIQYIQPQDAYTLGQAELLVIDEAAAIPLPLVRKLMGPYLVFMASTINGYEGTGRSLSLKLIQQLREQSRGGKKSDSDQQITNRSSSDKTSDGSSNALSTRSLREITLSEPIRYAPNDPVEKWMNRLLCLDATLPRSSSVHGTPHPSQCQLLQVNRDTLFSFHPVSEKFLQNMMALYVASHYKNSPNDLQLMSDAPAHQLFVLVPPVPEGANRLPEILCVVQVALEGQISRESVMRSLSRGKREGGDLIPWVVSTQFLDEEFAGLSGARVVRIATNPDYGNMGYGSRALELLTEFYEGKHISLSEGESNATSSHEKEMVRVTDAELESASLLQDNVQIRDIRTMPPLFARLSERRPHPLDYLGVSYGLTQPLHKFWKRAGYVPVYLRQTANELTGEHTAVMLRTLESSASDPAWLGAFAKDFHRRFRALLGYQFRAFGAVQALAIDEGASQGLSLLEATEQVRPLDKKGLDEVFSPFDLKRLDSYADNMLDYHVILDLLPAIAELYFGGRIRNEYGIRLSGVQQALLCGVGLQRKVLDDLEKELGIAMSQLLAM
;
A
#
# COMPACT_ATOMS: atom_id res chain seq x y z
N MET A 1 49.58 6.06 7.69
CA MET A 1 48.71 5.28 8.61
C MET A 1 49.52 4.10 9.16
N PRO A 2 49.37 3.73 10.43
CA PRO A 2 49.97 2.50 10.95
C PRO A 2 49.38 1.30 10.18
N LYS A 3 50.23 0.37 9.73
CA LYS A 3 49.79 -0.89 9.10
C LYS A 3 49.16 -1.79 10.17
N LYS A 4 47.86 -1.64 10.38
CA LYS A 4 47.06 -2.51 11.25
C LYS A 4 46.51 -3.66 10.41
N ALA A 5 46.59 -4.88 10.91
CA ALA A 5 45.93 -6.01 10.27
C ALA A 5 44.41 -5.83 10.36
N ILE A 6 43.73 -5.97 9.23
CA ILE A 6 42.26 -5.95 9.18
C ILE A 6 41.74 -7.17 9.93
N ASP A 7 40.66 -7.00 10.68
CA ASP A 7 39.98 -8.10 11.36
C ASP A 7 39.58 -9.20 10.37
N SER A 8 39.95 -10.45 10.63
CA SER A 8 39.75 -11.59 9.72
C SER A 8 38.27 -11.88 9.45
N ARG A 9 37.35 -11.42 10.31
CA ARG A 9 35.90 -11.61 10.17
C ARG A 9 35.33 -10.89 8.95
N ILE A 10 35.86 -9.72 8.61
CA ILE A 10 35.39 -8.90 7.48
C ILE A 10 35.58 -9.63 6.13
N PRO A 11 36.81 -10.01 5.73
CA PRO A 11 37.02 -10.74 4.49
C PRO A 11 36.40 -12.14 4.52
N ALA A 12 36.38 -12.81 5.67
CA ALA A 12 35.73 -14.12 5.80
C ALA A 12 34.22 -14.06 5.52
N LEU A 13 33.53 -13.02 6.02
CA LEU A 13 32.11 -12.84 5.75
C LEU A 13 31.84 -12.62 4.26
N ILE A 14 32.62 -11.74 3.62
CA ILE A 14 32.43 -11.43 2.19
C ILE A 14 32.70 -12.70 1.35
N ARG A 15 33.76 -13.46 1.65
CA ARG A 15 34.04 -14.75 0.98
C ARG A 15 32.91 -15.74 1.10
N ASN A 16 32.45 -15.99 2.32
CA ASN A 16 31.36 -16.93 2.60
C ASN A 16 30.08 -16.54 1.84
N ASN A 17 29.73 -15.25 1.85
CA ASN A 17 28.53 -14.74 1.20
C ASN A 17 28.65 -14.71 -0.32
N THR A 18 29.82 -14.42 -0.89
CA THR A 18 30.05 -14.51 -2.34
C THR A 18 29.95 -15.95 -2.84
N ALA A 19 30.53 -16.92 -2.12
CA ALA A 19 30.42 -18.34 -2.46
C ALA A 19 28.95 -18.83 -2.40
N ALA A 20 28.21 -18.42 -1.37
CA ALA A 20 26.79 -18.75 -1.23
C ALA A 20 25.84 -17.90 -2.09
N LYS A 21 26.35 -16.87 -2.80
CA LYS A 21 25.55 -15.83 -3.48
C LYS A 21 24.53 -15.13 -2.56
N HIS A 22 24.89 -14.91 -1.30
CA HIS A 22 24.15 -14.10 -0.31
C HIS A 22 24.67 -12.66 -0.28
N ARG A 23 23.87 -11.71 0.23
CA ARG A 23 24.32 -10.32 0.40
C ARG A 23 25.04 -10.15 1.73
N SER A 24 26.00 -9.22 1.77
CA SER A 24 26.66 -8.80 3.01
C SER A 24 26.18 -7.42 3.44
N PHE A 25 25.97 -7.21 4.74
CA PHE A 25 25.53 -5.92 5.27
C PHE A 25 26.56 -5.35 6.26
N PHE A 26 27.04 -4.13 5.99
CA PHE A 26 28.00 -3.43 6.84
C PHE A 26 27.43 -2.11 7.35
N VAL A 27 27.58 -1.86 8.63
CA VAL A 27 27.25 -0.58 9.27
C VAL A 27 28.54 0.07 9.75
N VAL A 28 28.89 1.23 9.19
CA VAL A 28 30.15 1.92 9.45
C VAL A 28 29.91 3.09 10.39
N VAL A 29 30.56 3.08 11.55
CA VAL A 29 30.46 4.12 12.58
C VAL A 29 31.75 4.93 12.60
N GLY A 30 31.64 6.26 12.53
CA GLY A 30 32.77 7.19 12.67
C GLY A 30 32.88 8.19 11.52
N ASP A 31 33.94 9.01 11.52
CA ASP A 31 34.08 10.13 10.59
C ASP A 31 34.91 9.81 9.34
N ARG A 32 35.84 8.84 9.41
CA ARG A 32 36.70 8.42 8.27
C ARG A 32 36.09 7.30 7.42
N GLN A 33 34.80 7.40 7.14
CA GLN A 33 34.05 6.38 6.41
C GLN A 33 34.49 6.18 4.95
N LYS A 34 35.09 7.20 4.34
CA LYS A 34 35.55 7.16 2.94
C LYS A 34 36.58 6.06 2.71
N ASP A 35 37.54 5.95 3.62
CA ASP A 35 38.64 4.99 3.52
C ASP A 35 38.10 3.55 3.67
N VAL A 36 37.15 3.37 4.59
CA VAL A 36 36.44 2.09 4.82
C VAL A 36 35.70 1.63 3.56
N ILE A 37 34.95 2.52 2.89
CA ILE A 37 34.22 2.20 1.65
C ILE A 37 35.19 1.68 0.57
N VAL A 38 36.32 2.37 0.40
CA VAL A 38 37.33 2.02 -0.61
C VAL A 38 37.96 0.67 -0.28
N ASN A 39 38.32 0.44 0.98
CA ASN A 39 38.89 -0.83 1.43
C ASN A 39 37.92 -2.00 1.22
N LEU A 40 36.65 -1.84 1.58
CA LEU A 40 35.62 -2.87 1.35
C LEU A 40 35.42 -3.16 -0.14
N TYR A 41 35.44 -2.13 -0.98
CA TYR A 41 35.34 -2.30 -2.43
C TYR A 41 36.55 -3.04 -3.02
N HIS A 42 37.77 -2.71 -2.56
CA HIS A 42 38.96 -3.45 -2.97
C HIS A 42 38.94 -4.91 -2.53
N ILE A 43 38.44 -5.20 -1.32
CA ILE A 43 38.25 -6.58 -0.86
C ILE A 43 37.28 -7.30 -1.80
N LEU A 44 36.15 -6.68 -2.16
CA LEU A 44 35.16 -7.27 -3.07
C LEU A 44 35.77 -7.59 -4.45
N LEU A 45 36.54 -6.66 -5.03
CA LEU A 45 37.20 -6.83 -6.32
C LEU A 45 38.22 -7.97 -6.34
N ASN A 46 38.90 -8.21 -5.22
CA ASN A 46 39.91 -9.26 -5.11
C ASN A 46 39.31 -10.66 -4.99
N LEU A 47 38.03 -10.80 -4.66
CA LEU A 47 37.40 -12.09 -4.41
C LEU A 47 36.79 -12.71 -5.68
N ASP A 48 36.02 -11.93 -6.45
CA ASP A 48 35.42 -12.42 -7.68
C ASP A 48 35.35 -11.32 -8.75
N ILE A 49 36.03 -11.58 -9.87
CA ILE A 49 36.10 -10.67 -11.01
C ILE A 49 34.76 -10.64 -11.78
N LYS A 50 33.92 -11.66 -11.64
CA LYS A 50 32.62 -11.79 -12.33
C LYS A 50 31.52 -10.92 -11.71
N LEU A 51 31.68 -10.46 -10.47
CA LEU A 51 30.69 -9.62 -9.80
C LEU A 51 30.51 -8.28 -10.52
N ASN A 52 29.30 -7.74 -10.41
CA ASN A 52 28.96 -6.45 -10.99
C ASN A 52 29.71 -5.32 -10.26
N LYS A 53 30.46 -4.53 -11.03
CA LYS A 53 31.31 -3.44 -10.51
C LYS A 53 30.54 -2.12 -10.35
N SER A 54 29.24 -2.10 -10.63
CA SER A 54 28.44 -0.89 -10.47
C SER A 54 28.10 -0.62 -9.02
N VAL A 55 28.22 0.66 -8.64
CA VAL A 55 27.98 1.13 -7.28
C VAL A 55 26.79 2.08 -7.29
N LEU A 56 25.84 1.86 -6.39
CA LEU A 56 24.74 2.77 -6.11
C LEU A 56 25.12 3.65 -4.92
N TRP A 57 25.11 4.98 -5.11
CA TRP A 57 25.32 5.95 -4.04
C TRP A 57 24.05 6.74 -3.79
N ALA A 58 23.39 6.46 -2.67
CA ALA A 58 22.14 7.10 -2.28
C ALA A 58 22.37 8.12 -1.16
N TYR A 59 21.87 9.33 -1.34
CA TYR A 59 22.07 10.45 -0.42
C TYR A 59 20.88 11.41 -0.38
N LYS A 60 20.78 12.21 0.67
CA LYS A 60 19.68 13.17 0.88
C LYS A 60 19.83 14.41 0.01
N ASN A 61 20.84 15.24 0.30
CA ASN A 61 21.04 16.54 -0.36
C ASN A 61 22.51 16.78 -0.72
N LYS A 62 23.43 16.52 0.21
CA LYS A 62 24.87 16.80 0.07
C LYS A 62 25.65 15.49 0.14
N LEU A 63 26.65 15.36 -0.73
CA LEU A 63 27.62 14.26 -0.67
C LEU A 63 28.68 14.55 0.40
N LEU A 64 29.47 13.53 0.79
CA LEU A 64 30.55 13.60 1.77
C LEU A 64 31.74 14.48 1.34
N GLY A 65 31.53 15.78 1.13
CA GLY A 65 32.58 16.75 0.79
C GLY A 65 33.14 16.62 -0.64
N PHE A 66 32.46 15.92 -1.54
CA PHE A 66 32.81 15.82 -2.96
C PHE A 66 31.62 16.15 -3.87
N THR A 67 31.85 16.33 -5.17
CA THR A 67 30.78 16.56 -6.16
C THR A 67 30.66 15.39 -7.11
N SER A 68 29.43 15.00 -7.46
CA SER A 68 29.16 13.93 -8.45
C SER A 68 29.73 14.27 -9.83
N HIS A 69 29.78 15.56 -10.21
CA HIS A 69 30.28 16.00 -11.50
C HIS A 69 31.79 15.82 -11.65
N ARG A 70 32.20 14.85 -12.48
CA ARG A 70 33.60 14.55 -12.80
C ARG A 70 34.41 15.78 -13.25
N LYS A 71 33.89 16.56 -14.20
CA LYS A 71 34.58 17.77 -14.70
C LYS A 71 34.85 18.81 -13.60
N LYS A 72 33.88 19.03 -12.69
CA LYS A 72 34.04 19.97 -11.58
C LYS A 72 35.09 19.49 -10.58
N ARG A 73 35.18 18.17 -10.33
CA ARG A 73 36.24 17.57 -9.50
C ARG A 73 37.62 17.76 -10.12
N GLU A 74 37.79 17.38 -11.39
CA GLU A 74 39.07 17.54 -12.08
C GLU A 74 39.55 19.00 -12.10
N GLN A 75 38.63 19.96 -12.27
CA GLN A 75 38.96 21.39 -12.16
C GLN A 75 39.39 21.80 -10.76
N LYS A 76 38.72 21.28 -9.71
CA LYS A 76 39.09 21.53 -8.31
C LYS A 76 40.49 21.00 -8.02
N ILE A 77 40.78 19.75 -8.40
CA ILE A 77 42.09 19.11 -8.21
C ILE A 77 43.18 19.89 -8.98
N LYS A 78 42.94 20.24 -10.25
CA LYS A 78 43.86 21.08 -11.03
C LYS A 78 44.12 22.44 -10.37
N LYS A 79 43.11 23.03 -9.71
CA LYS A 79 43.26 24.29 -8.99
C LYS A 79 44.07 24.13 -7.71
N GLU A 80 43.91 23.02 -6.99
CA GLU A 80 44.70 22.70 -5.80
C GLU A 80 46.17 22.39 -6.13
N ILE A 81 46.43 21.67 -7.23
CA ILE A 81 47.78 21.45 -7.76
C ILE A 81 48.42 22.78 -8.16
N LYS A 82 47.70 23.64 -8.89
CA LYS A 82 48.19 24.98 -9.27
C LYS A 82 48.47 25.89 -8.07
N ARG A 83 47.78 25.67 -6.94
CA ARG A 83 47.99 26.40 -5.68
C ARG A 83 49.14 25.85 -4.84
N GLY A 84 49.72 24.70 -5.22
CA GLY A 84 50.79 24.04 -4.46
C GLY A 84 50.33 23.37 -3.16
N THR A 85 49.02 23.23 -2.94
CA THR A 85 48.47 22.55 -1.74
C THR A 85 48.50 21.03 -1.84
N ARG A 86 48.74 20.48 -3.04
CA ARG A 86 48.72 19.04 -3.32
C ARG A 86 49.77 18.70 -4.37
N ASP A 87 50.49 17.60 -4.16
CA ASP A 87 51.45 17.09 -5.15
C ASP A 87 50.74 16.55 -6.40
N VAL A 88 51.45 16.58 -7.53
CA VAL A 88 50.91 16.22 -8.85
C VAL A 88 50.49 14.74 -8.92
N ASP A 89 51.17 13.86 -8.16
CA ASP A 89 50.95 12.41 -8.17
C ASP A 89 50.27 11.87 -6.90
N ALA A 90 49.91 12.75 -5.95
CA ALA A 90 49.26 12.35 -4.70
C ALA A 90 47.74 12.25 -4.88
N ASP A 91 47.28 11.10 -5.36
CA ASP A 91 45.87 10.77 -5.44
C ASP A 91 45.37 10.09 -4.16
N ASP A 92 44.36 10.67 -3.54
CA ASP A 92 43.59 10.04 -2.47
C ASP A 92 42.89 8.78 -3.03
N PRO A 93 43.05 7.59 -2.40
CA PRO A 93 42.37 6.36 -2.82
C PRO A 93 40.86 6.53 -3.03
N PHE A 94 40.21 7.39 -2.23
CA PHE A 94 38.79 7.68 -2.40
C PHE A 94 38.51 8.45 -3.69
N GLU A 95 39.33 9.43 -4.06
CA GLU A 95 39.14 10.17 -5.31
C GLU A 95 39.38 9.29 -6.53
N LEU A 96 40.35 8.37 -6.46
CA LEU A 96 40.56 7.35 -7.49
C LEU A 96 39.33 6.45 -7.63
N PHE A 97 38.75 5.98 -6.52
CA PHE A 97 37.53 5.18 -6.52
C PHE A 97 36.36 5.93 -7.21
N VAL A 98 36.10 7.17 -6.83
CA VAL A 98 34.96 7.95 -7.36
C VAL A 98 35.19 8.41 -8.82
N SER A 99 36.42 8.39 -9.33
CA SER A 99 36.73 8.78 -10.72
C SER A 99 36.79 7.60 -11.68
N THR A 100 37.21 6.42 -11.19
CA THR A 100 37.38 5.20 -12.00
C THR A 100 36.13 4.35 -12.07
N GLN A 101 35.36 4.26 -10.98
CA GLN A 101 34.25 3.32 -10.89
C GLN A 101 32.95 3.89 -11.47
N ASN A 102 32.08 2.98 -11.92
CA ASN A 102 30.76 3.33 -12.41
C ASN A 102 29.79 3.52 -11.23
N ILE A 103 29.73 4.74 -10.71
CA ILE A 103 28.88 5.11 -9.59
C ILE A 103 27.61 5.82 -10.09
N ARG A 104 26.45 5.27 -9.77
CA ARG A 104 25.16 5.94 -9.98
C ARG A 104 24.76 6.71 -8.72
N TYR A 105 24.69 8.03 -8.85
CA TYR A 105 24.23 8.93 -7.80
C TYR A 105 22.72 9.09 -7.85
N VAL A 106 22.05 8.87 -6.71
CA VAL A 106 20.59 8.95 -6.62
C VAL A 106 20.19 9.68 -5.34
N TYR A 107 19.29 10.64 -5.49
CA TYR A 107 18.64 11.25 -4.34
C TYR A 107 17.66 10.27 -3.70
N TYR A 108 17.51 10.31 -2.38
CA TYR A 108 16.54 9.48 -1.68
C TYR A 108 15.09 9.61 -2.21
N LYS A 109 14.73 10.81 -2.68
CA LYS A 109 13.42 11.08 -3.32
C LYS A 109 13.25 10.44 -4.70
N GLU A 110 14.34 10.05 -5.36
CA GLU A 110 14.35 9.50 -6.72
C GLU A 110 14.68 8.00 -6.75
N THR A 111 14.58 7.32 -5.60
CA THR A 111 14.84 5.87 -5.48
C THR A 111 13.86 5.01 -6.31
N ASP A 112 12.77 5.56 -6.82
CA ASP A 112 11.90 4.87 -7.78
C ASP A 112 12.57 4.66 -9.16
N ARG A 113 13.56 5.48 -9.53
CA ARG A 113 14.24 5.39 -10.84
C ARG A 113 15.27 4.28 -10.95
N ILE A 114 15.66 3.69 -9.82
CA ILE A 114 16.63 2.58 -9.80
C ILE A 114 15.95 1.22 -9.91
N LEU A 115 14.62 1.18 -9.86
CA LEU A 115 13.85 -0.03 -10.03
C LEU A 115 14.13 -0.67 -11.40
N GLY A 116 14.22 -1.99 -11.43
CA GLY A 116 14.66 -2.75 -12.61
C GLY A 116 16.18 -2.87 -12.79
N ASN A 117 16.99 -1.99 -12.21
CA ASN A 117 18.46 -2.10 -12.28
C ASN A 117 19.01 -3.01 -11.17
N THR A 118 20.26 -3.45 -11.32
CA THR A 118 20.96 -4.29 -10.33
C THR A 118 22.40 -3.79 -10.17
N TYR A 119 22.87 -3.73 -8.91
CA TYR A 119 24.17 -3.19 -8.52
C TYR A 119 24.94 -4.22 -7.68
N GLY A 120 26.27 -4.17 -7.71
CA GLY A 120 27.11 -5.00 -6.84
C GLY A 120 27.32 -4.39 -5.45
N MET A 121 27.28 -3.06 -5.35
CA MET A 121 27.48 -2.36 -4.09
C MET A 121 26.47 -1.22 -3.92
N CYS A 122 25.89 -1.09 -2.73
CA CYS A 122 24.97 0.01 -2.38
C CYS A 122 25.47 0.75 -1.14
N ILE A 123 25.59 2.07 -1.24
CA ILE A 123 26.05 2.96 -0.16
C ILE A 123 24.89 3.88 0.23
N LEU A 124 24.49 3.79 1.50
CA LEU A 124 23.49 4.62 2.14
C LEU A 124 24.18 5.63 3.06
N GLN A 125 24.16 6.90 2.68
CA GLN A 125 24.98 7.92 3.32
C GLN A 125 24.39 8.49 4.62
N ASP A 126 23.12 8.90 4.58
CA ASP A 126 22.51 9.67 5.67
C ASP A 126 21.42 8.83 6.36
N PHE A 127 21.67 8.34 7.59
CA PHE A 127 20.71 7.51 8.35
C PHE A 127 19.45 8.27 8.77
N GLU A 128 19.57 9.56 9.10
CA GLU A 128 18.46 10.45 9.52
C GLU A 128 17.29 10.52 8.53
N ALA A 129 17.54 10.21 7.26
CA ALA A 129 16.59 10.32 6.17
C ALA A 129 16.18 8.96 5.58
N ILE A 130 16.69 7.84 6.11
CA ILE A 130 16.36 6.51 5.62
C ILE A 130 14.97 6.14 6.12
N THR A 131 14.05 5.95 5.19
CA THR A 131 12.72 5.40 5.50
C THR A 131 12.72 3.89 5.24
N PRO A 132 11.85 3.11 5.91
CA PRO A 132 11.65 1.69 5.66
C PRO A 132 11.51 1.33 4.17
N ASN A 133 10.72 2.11 3.43
CA ASN A 133 10.50 1.92 2.00
C ASN A 133 11.79 2.15 1.18
N LEU A 134 12.59 3.16 1.55
CA LEU A 134 13.86 3.42 0.89
C LEU A 134 14.85 2.27 1.10
N LEU A 135 14.96 1.81 2.34
CA LEU A 135 15.82 0.69 2.72
C LEU A 135 15.47 -0.56 1.90
N ALA A 136 14.18 -0.89 1.80
CA ALA A 136 13.71 -2.01 1.00
C ALA A 136 14.09 -1.86 -0.49
N ARG A 137 13.82 -0.70 -1.10
CA ARG A 137 14.15 -0.41 -2.50
C ARG A 137 15.63 -0.57 -2.80
N THR A 138 16.50 0.00 -1.96
CA THR A 138 17.94 0.00 -2.21
C THR A 138 18.54 -1.38 -1.99
N MET A 139 18.16 -2.07 -0.91
CA MET A 139 18.71 -3.39 -0.59
C MET A 139 18.29 -4.44 -1.62
N GLU A 140 17.06 -4.41 -2.13
CA GLU A 140 16.59 -5.32 -3.18
C GLU A 140 17.33 -5.19 -4.52
N THR A 141 17.93 -4.03 -4.81
CA THR A 141 18.68 -3.81 -6.05
C THR A 141 20.09 -4.41 -6.03
N VAL A 142 20.55 -4.90 -4.89
CA VAL A 142 21.86 -5.53 -4.75
C VAL A 142 21.81 -7.01 -5.13
N GLU A 143 22.78 -7.47 -5.91
CA GLU A 143 22.92 -8.88 -6.28
C GLU A 143 23.56 -9.74 -5.18
N GLY A 144 23.44 -11.05 -5.30
CA GLY A 144 24.11 -12.01 -4.43
C GLY A 144 25.63 -11.92 -4.56
N GLY A 145 26.35 -11.94 -3.42
CA GLY A 145 27.77 -11.60 -3.34
C GLY A 145 28.05 -10.10 -3.23
N GLY A 146 27.02 -9.26 -3.38
CA GLY A 146 27.12 -7.81 -3.24
C GLY A 146 27.17 -7.33 -1.78
N ILE A 147 27.52 -6.05 -1.64
CA ILE A 147 27.68 -5.39 -0.33
C ILE A 147 26.71 -4.21 -0.19
N VAL A 148 25.97 -4.18 0.92
CA VAL A 148 25.19 -3.03 1.37
C VAL A 148 25.96 -2.34 2.50
N ILE A 149 26.20 -1.03 2.38
CA ILE A 149 26.86 -0.20 3.38
C ILE A 149 25.91 0.86 3.90
N LEU A 150 25.79 0.96 5.22
CA LEU A 150 25.11 2.05 5.92
C LEU A 150 26.13 2.88 6.70
N LEU A 151 26.11 4.20 6.51
CA LEU A 151 27.04 5.13 7.15
C LEU A 151 26.39 5.85 8.35
N LEU A 152 27.10 5.86 9.49
CA LEU A 152 26.72 6.54 10.72
C LEU A 152 27.81 7.54 11.12
N LYS A 153 27.59 8.82 10.81
CA LYS A 153 28.60 9.89 10.96
C LYS A 153 28.48 10.58 12.33
N GLY A 154 29.61 10.95 12.93
CA GLY A 154 29.67 11.87 14.08
C GLY A 154 29.11 11.31 15.39
N MET A 155 29.22 10.00 15.63
CA MET A 155 28.67 9.35 16.81
C MET A 155 29.77 8.72 17.67
N ASN A 156 29.71 8.98 18.98
CA ASN A 156 30.65 8.43 19.97
C ASN A 156 30.08 7.19 20.69
N SER A 157 28.76 6.97 20.59
CA SER A 157 28.05 5.80 21.11
C SER A 157 26.91 5.41 20.17
N LEU A 158 26.63 4.10 20.07
CA LEU A 158 25.48 3.61 19.31
C LEU A 158 24.15 3.91 20.03
N LYS A 159 24.15 4.17 21.34
CA LYS A 159 22.95 4.58 22.09
C LYS A 159 22.43 5.96 21.66
N GLN A 160 23.31 6.84 21.16
CA GLN A 160 22.92 8.14 20.59
C GLN A 160 21.97 7.97 19.38
N LEU A 161 21.92 6.80 18.74
CA LEU A 161 20.95 6.54 17.67
C LEU A 161 19.51 6.42 18.18
N TYR A 162 19.31 6.05 19.44
CA TYR A 162 17.97 5.95 20.04
C TYR A 162 17.30 7.31 20.17
N THR A 163 18.08 8.38 20.33
CA THR A 163 17.58 9.74 20.48
C THR A 163 17.64 10.54 19.18
N LEU A 164 18.17 9.96 18.09
CA LEU A 164 18.31 10.66 16.81
C LEU A 164 16.94 10.93 16.19
N SER A 165 16.59 12.20 16.08
CA SER A 165 15.38 12.64 15.36
C SER A 165 15.59 12.52 13.85
N MET A 166 14.70 11.80 13.18
CA MET A 166 14.68 11.64 11.73
C MET A 166 13.95 12.79 11.05
N ASP A 167 14.26 13.05 9.78
CA ASP A 167 13.59 14.12 9.02
C ASP A 167 12.06 13.95 8.98
N ILE A 168 11.60 12.70 8.92
CA ILE A 168 10.18 12.38 8.84
C ILE A 168 9.44 12.79 10.12
N HIS A 169 10.13 12.87 11.26
CA HIS A 169 9.56 13.28 12.54
C HIS A 169 9.02 14.71 12.48
N SER A 170 9.58 15.58 11.63
CA SER A 170 9.02 16.92 11.37
C SER A 170 7.60 16.89 10.81
N ARG A 171 7.18 15.80 10.16
CA ARG A 171 5.80 15.63 9.65
C ARG A 171 4.86 14.98 10.66
N TYR A 172 5.41 14.39 11.73
CA TYR A 172 4.64 13.68 12.75
C TYR A 172 4.37 14.54 13.99
N ARG A 173 5.08 15.67 14.12
CA ARG A 173 4.83 16.66 15.16
C ARG A 173 3.53 17.40 14.84
N THR A 174 2.64 17.43 15.82
CA THR A 174 1.49 18.34 15.85
C THR A 174 1.77 19.40 16.90
N GLU A 175 1.04 20.52 16.87
CA GLU A 175 1.20 21.60 17.86
C GLU A 175 0.94 21.09 19.29
N ALA A 176 0.02 20.13 19.47
CA ALA A 176 -0.25 19.50 20.76
C ALA A 176 0.79 18.44 21.17
N HIS A 177 1.55 17.88 20.22
CA HIS A 177 2.49 16.78 20.46
C HIS A 177 3.81 16.94 19.67
N ASP A 178 4.76 17.66 20.26
CA ASP A 178 6.09 17.92 19.68
C ASP A 178 7.13 16.81 19.95
N ASP A 179 6.95 16.07 21.05
CA ASP A 179 7.90 15.07 21.54
C ASP A 179 7.79 13.76 20.77
N VAL A 180 8.59 13.62 19.71
CA VAL A 180 8.68 12.39 18.92
C VAL A 180 9.68 11.42 19.54
N VAL A 181 9.25 10.18 19.79
CA VAL A 181 10.10 9.11 20.30
C VAL A 181 10.49 8.17 19.16
N ALA A 182 11.79 8.01 18.91
CA ALA A 182 12.32 7.22 17.78
C ALA A 182 12.34 5.71 18.05
N ARG A 183 11.16 5.11 18.28
CA ARG A 183 10.99 3.67 18.57
C ARG A 183 11.48 2.78 17.43
N PHE A 184 11.30 3.20 16.18
CA PHE A 184 11.77 2.45 15.03
C PHE A 184 13.30 2.30 15.03
N ASN A 185 14.04 3.33 15.46
CA ASN A 185 15.50 3.30 15.51
C ASN A 185 16.01 2.31 16.55
N GLU A 186 15.38 2.25 17.73
CA GLU A 186 15.70 1.25 18.76
C GLU A 186 15.47 -0.17 18.22
N ARG A 187 14.31 -0.41 17.60
CA ARG A 187 14.01 -1.70 16.95
C ARG A 187 15.01 -2.04 15.84
N PHE A 188 15.38 -1.07 15.01
CA PHE A 188 16.34 -1.25 13.92
C PHE A 188 17.68 -1.77 14.45
N ILE A 189 18.23 -1.13 15.47
CA ILE A 189 19.55 -1.49 16.04
C ILE A 189 19.50 -2.86 16.71
N LEU A 190 18.47 -3.13 17.51
CA LEU A 190 18.28 -4.45 18.13
C LEU A 190 18.14 -5.55 17.06
N SER A 191 17.51 -5.23 15.93
CA SER A 191 17.40 -6.16 14.81
C SER A 191 18.73 -6.46 14.12
N LEU A 192 19.68 -5.50 14.07
CA LEU A 192 21.01 -5.72 13.49
C LEU A 192 21.77 -6.83 14.22
N GLY A 193 21.61 -6.92 15.54
CA GLY A 193 22.21 -7.99 16.34
C GLY A 193 21.67 -9.38 16.02
N SER A 194 20.46 -9.49 15.46
CA SER A 194 19.88 -10.76 15.01
C SER A 194 20.27 -11.19 13.60
N CYS A 195 20.92 -10.31 12.83
CA CYS A 195 21.30 -10.58 11.45
C CYS A 195 22.70 -11.22 11.37
N GLU A 196 22.77 -12.48 10.96
CA GLU A 196 24.02 -13.25 10.88
C GLU A 196 25.02 -12.66 9.87
N SER A 197 24.52 -12.10 8.75
CA SER A 197 25.34 -11.48 7.69
C SER A 197 25.58 -9.99 7.90
N CYS A 198 25.37 -9.47 9.11
CA CYS A 198 25.60 -8.07 9.45
C CYS A 198 26.84 -7.89 10.35
N LEU A 199 27.74 -7.00 9.96
CA LEU A 199 28.87 -6.54 10.77
C LEU A 199 28.79 -5.03 10.98
N VAL A 200 28.91 -4.61 12.24
CA VAL A 200 29.07 -3.21 12.62
C VAL A 200 30.57 -2.97 12.81
N ILE A 201 31.12 -2.02 12.06
CA ILE A 201 32.54 -1.70 12.03
C ILE A 201 32.80 -0.23 12.38
N ASP A 202 33.93 0.05 12.99
CA ASP A 202 34.40 1.42 13.21
C ASP A 202 35.18 1.95 11.99
N ASP A 203 35.65 3.21 12.10
CA ASP A 203 36.42 3.89 11.05
C ASP A 203 37.81 3.29 10.82
N GLU A 204 38.29 2.44 11.74
CA GLU A 204 39.55 1.71 11.65
C GLU A 204 39.37 0.24 11.21
N MET A 205 38.18 -0.17 10.79
CA MET A 205 37.84 -1.55 10.39
C MET A 205 37.90 -2.57 11.54
N ASN A 206 37.71 -2.15 12.79
CA ASN A 206 37.51 -3.07 13.92
C ASN A 206 36.02 -3.43 14.02
N VAL A 207 35.73 -4.70 14.30
CA VAL A 207 34.35 -5.19 14.43
C VAL A 207 33.82 -4.96 15.84
N LEU A 208 32.68 -4.28 15.94
CA LEU A 208 32.02 -3.96 17.21
C LEU A 208 31.22 -5.14 17.77
N PRO A 209 31.08 -5.24 19.11
CA PRO A 209 30.41 -6.33 19.81
C PRO A 209 28.87 -6.27 19.74
N ILE A 210 28.26 -5.61 18.77
CA ILE A 210 26.80 -5.68 18.52
C ILE A 210 26.51 -6.53 17.28
N SER A 211 27.52 -6.77 16.45
CA SER A 211 27.42 -7.52 15.19
C SER A 211 26.79 -8.91 15.39
N GLY A 212 25.81 -9.28 14.58
CA GLY A 212 25.28 -10.65 14.58
C GLY A 212 26.33 -11.67 14.11
N GLY A 213 27.22 -11.26 13.19
CA GLY A 213 28.33 -12.06 12.68
C GLY A 213 29.58 -12.18 13.57
N LYS A 214 29.47 -12.06 14.90
CA LYS A 214 30.64 -12.11 15.81
C LYS A 214 31.48 -13.38 15.67
N ASN A 215 30.83 -14.51 15.37
CA ASN A 215 31.43 -15.84 15.30
C ASN A 215 31.68 -16.31 13.86
N VAL A 216 31.73 -15.40 12.89
CA VAL A 216 31.95 -15.77 11.48
C VAL A 216 33.38 -16.27 11.31
N ILE A 217 33.49 -17.57 11.03
CA ILE A 217 34.73 -18.23 10.64
C ILE A 217 34.67 -18.44 9.12
N GLU A 218 35.81 -18.28 8.46
CA GLU A 218 35.94 -18.61 7.04
C GLU A 218 35.59 -20.08 6.83
N LYS A 219 34.54 -20.34 6.05
CA LYS A 219 34.19 -21.71 5.68
C LYS A 219 35.20 -22.14 4.64
N LYS A 220 35.91 -23.24 4.89
CA LYS A 220 36.73 -23.86 3.85
C LYS A 220 35.79 -24.23 2.69
N PRO A 221 36.15 -23.94 1.43
CA PRO A 221 35.41 -24.47 0.30
C PRO A 221 35.42 -25.99 0.43
N SER A 222 34.24 -26.61 0.52
CA SER A 222 34.13 -28.06 0.47
C SER A 222 34.68 -28.52 -0.88
N GLU A 223 35.66 -29.42 -0.87
CA GLU A 223 36.24 -30.03 -2.08
C GLU A 223 35.22 -30.90 -2.85
N ASP A 224 33.99 -31.03 -2.33
CA ASP A 224 32.85 -31.74 -2.93
C ASP A 224 31.92 -30.85 -3.80
N ASP A 225 32.25 -29.57 -4.06
CA ASP A 225 31.38 -28.65 -4.83
C ASP A 225 31.46 -28.81 -6.37
N GLU A 226 31.26 -30.04 -6.86
CA GLU A 226 30.48 -30.26 -8.09
C GLU A 226 28.96 -30.21 -7.82
N GLY A 227 28.56 -29.93 -6.58
CA GLY A 227 27.18 -29.91 -6.10
C GLY A 227 26.34 -28.76 -6.65
N LYS A 228 25.92 -28.82 -7.93
CA LYS A 228 24.76 -28.06 -8.41
C LYS A 228 23.61 -28.25 -7.42
N THR A 229 22.97 -27.16 -7.02
CA THR A 229 21.82 -27.23 -6.10
C THR A 229 20.74 -28.13 -6.72
N PRO A 230 19.90 -28.81 -5.91
CA PRO A 230 18.81 -29.64 -6.44
C PRO A 230 17.95 -28.90 -7.47
N SER A 231 17.61 -27.62 -7.24
CA SER A 231 16.90 -26.78 -8.21
C SER A 231 17.65 -26.61 -9.54
N GLN A 232 18.97 -26.49 -9.52
CA GLN A 232 19.76 -26.36 -10.76
C GLN A 232 19.76 -27.66 -11.58
N LYS A 233 19.84 -28.82 -10.92
CA LYS A 233 19.74 -30.12 -11.60
C LYS A 233 18.36 -30.34 -12.21
N GLU A 234 17.29 -29.96 -11.49
CA GLU A 234 15.93 -29.99 -12.02
C GLU A 234 15.76 -29.09 -13.25
N LEU A 235 16.32 -27.87 -13.21
CA LEU A 235 16.25 -26.94 -14.33
C LEU A 235 16.94 -27.49 -15.57
N GLU A 236 18.12 -28.09 -15.41
CA GLU A 236 18.84 -28.73 -16.51
C GLU A 236 18.04 -29.88 -17.12
N GLY A 237 17.42 -30.73 -16.29
CA GLY A 237 16.53 -31.79 -16.79
C GLY A 237 15.31 -31.26 -17.56
N ILE A 238 14.71 -30.15 -17.11
CA ILE A 238 13.63 -29.49 -17.86
C ILE A 238 14.15 -28.93 -19.19
N LYS A 239 15.35 -28.34 -19.22
CA LYS A 239 15.94 -27.78 -20.44
C LYS A 239 16.28 -28.87 -21.46
N GLU A 240 16.83 -29.99 -21.01
CA GLU A 240 17.17 -31.13 -21.88
C GLU A 240 15.92 -31.78 -22.45
N SER A 241 14.90 -32.04 -21.62
CA SER A 241 13.65 -32.68 -22.08
C SER A 241 12.88 -31.86 -23.13
N LEU A 242 13.02 -30.52 -23.12
CA LEU A 242 12.28 -29.62 -24.00
C LEU A 242 13.13 -29.06 -25.15
N ALA A 243 14.42 -29.42 -25.26
CA ALA A 243 15.34 -28.87 -26.24
C ALA A 243 14.83 -29.00 -27.70
N ASP A 244 14.20 -30.14 -28.00
CA ASP A 244 13.72 -30.47 -29.34
C ASP A 244 12.35 -29.86 -29.69
N THR A 245 11.60 -29.36 -28.69
CA THR A 245 10.23 -28.84 -28.89
C THR A 245 10.25 -27.35 -29.21
N GLN A 246 10.49 -26.96 -30.46
CA GLN A 246 10.37 -25.55 -30.88
C GLN A 246 8.90 -25.11 -30.98
N PRO A 247 8.55 -23.86 -30.60
CA PRO A 247 9.40 -22.74 -30.16
C PRO A 247 9.71 -22.72 -28.66
N VAL A 248 9.22 -23.68 -27.88
CA VAL A 248 9.29 -23.68 -26.41
C VAL A 248 10.71 -23.92 -25.91
N GLY A 249 11.45 -24.85 -26.54
CA GLY A 249 12.79 -25.25 -26.14
C GLY A 249 13.79 -24.08 -26.13
N SER A 250 13.80 -23.27 -27.18
CA SER A 250 14.66 -22.07 -27.27
C SER A 250 14.32 -21.02 -26.21
N LEU A 251 13.03 -20.84 -25.90
CA LEU A 251 12.59 -19.89 -24.88
C LEU A 251 12.85 -20.37 -23.45
N VAL A 252 12.68 -21.66 -23.17
CA VAL A 252 12.94 -22.25 -21.84
C VAL A 252 14.44 -22.22 -21.49
N GLN A 253 15.33 -22.24 -22.49
CA GLN A 253 16.77 -22.05 -22.26
C GLN A 253 17.09 -20.69 -21.60
N LEU A 254 16.28 -19.64 -21.86
CA LEU A 254 16.42 -18.32 -21.25
C LEU A 254 16.03 -18.28 -19.77
N ALA A 255 15.26 -19.26 -19.28
CA ALA A 255 14.85 -19.32 -17.89
C ALA A 255 16.05 -19.57 -16.96
N ARG A 256 16.13 -18.79 -15.88
CA ARG A 256 17.20 -18.92 -14.86
C ARG A 256 16.81 -19.82 -13.70
N THR A 257 15.53 -19.94 -13.40
CA THR A 257 14.99 -20.69 -12.26
C THR A 257 14.01 -21.75 -12.73
N THR A 258 13.80 -22.79 -11.91
CA THR A 258 12.82 -23.86 -12.17
C THR A 258 11.40 -23.28 -12.17
N ASP A 259 11.11 -22.37 -11.24
CA ASP A 259 9.84 -21.63 -11.14
C ASP A 259 9.53 -20.88 -12.44
N GLN A 260 10.52 -20.20 -13.04
CA GLN A 260 10.33 -19.51 -14.32
C GLN A 260 10.04 -20.48 -15.47
N ALA A 261 10.75 -21.61 -15.53
CA ALA A 261 10.52 -22.61 -16.57
C ALA A 261 9.11 -23.22 -16.47
N LYS A 262 8.67 -23.61 -15.26
CA LYS A 262 7.31 -24.10 -15.00
C LYS A 262 6.23 -23.06 -15.32
N ALA A 263 6.49 -21.78 -14.99
CA ALA A 263 5.59 -20.69 -15.32
C ALA A 263 5.45 -20.49 -16.84
N LEU A 264 6.57 -20.50 -17.58
CA LEU A 264 6.57 -20.40 -19.04
C LEU A 264 5.79 -21.54 -19.70
N LEU A 265 5.97 -22.77 -19.22
CA LEU A 265 5.20 -23.92 -19.72
C LEU A 265 3.69 -23.72 -19.54
N THR A 266 3.28 -23.26 -18.36
CA THR A 266 1.86 -23.01 -18.07
C THR A 266 1.29 -21.88 -18.95
N PHE A 267 2.09 -20.83 -19.23
CA PHE A 267 1.71 -19.78 -20.16
C PHE A 267 1.55 -20.32 -21.59
N VAL A 268 2.51 -21.10 -22.08
CA VAL A 268 2.47 -21.71 -23.41
C VAL A 268 1.29 -22.66 -23.57
N GLU A 269 0.97 -23.45 -22.55
CA GLU A 269 -0.21 -24.32 -22.54
C GLU A 269 -1.50 -23.50 -22.68
N ALA A 270 -1.61 -22.39 -21.95
CA ALA A 270 -2.79 -21.50 -22.05
C ALA A 270 -2.89 -20.82 -23.43
N ILE A 271 -1.76 -20.44 -24.03
CA ILE A 271 -1.67 -19.88 -25.39
C ILE A 271 -2.13 -20.91 -26.42
N SER A 272 -1.71 -22.17 -26.25
CA SER A 272 -1.97 -23.27 -27.17
C SER A 272 -3.43 -23.75 -27.14
N GLU A 273 -4.10 -23.65 -25.98
CA GLU A 273 -5.50 -24.03 -25.82
C GLU A 273 -6.48 -23.13 -26.59
N LYS A 274 -6.06 -21.90 -26.93
CA LYS A 274 -6.85 -20.89 -27.67
C LYS A 274 -8.25 -20.63 -27.08
N THR A 275 -8.44 -20.80 -25.78
CA THR A 275 -9.72 -20.51 -25.10
C THR A 275 -9.87 -19.01 -24.87
N LEU A 276 -10.91 -18.41 -25.46
CA LEU A 276 -11.16 -16.96 -25.44
C LEU A 276 -11.68 -16.41 -24.10
N ALA A 277 -11.60 -17.16 -23.00
CA ALA A 277 -12.00 -16.71 -21.67
C ALA A 277 -11.18 -17.41 -20.57
N SER A 278 -9.85 -17.32 -20.68
CA SER A 278 -8.91 -17.85 -19.69
C SER A 278 -8.13 -16.71 -19.02
N THR A 279 -7.84 -16.86 -17.73
CA THR A 279 -6.92 -15.99 -17.00
C THR A 279 -5.79 -16.81 -16.41
N VAL A 280 -4.56 -16.41 -16.71
CA VAL A 280 -3.37 -16.88 -16.01
C VAL A 280 -2.90 -15.80 -15.06
N ALA A 281 -2.97 -16.09 -13.76
CA ALA A 281 -2.55 -15.19 -12.70
C ALA A 281 -1.17 -15.61 -12.16
N LEU A 282 -0.14 -14.85 -12.53
CA LEU A 282 1.21 -14.98 -12.01
C LEU A 282 1.37 -14.09 -10.78
N THR A 283 1.68 -14.70 -9.65
CA THR A 283 1.91 -13.98 -8.41
C THR A 283 3.33 -14.22 -7.92
N ALA A 284 4.01 -13.19 -7.47
CA ALA A 284 5.35 -13.35 -6.91
C ALA A 284 5.72 -12.21 -5.99
N SER A 285 6.73 -12.42 -5.16
CA SER A 285 7.41 -11.32 -4.49
C SER A 285 8.20 -10.45 -5.49
N ARG A 286 8.64 -9.29 -5.04
CA ARG A 286 9.48 -8.42 -5.86
C ARG A 286 10.86 -9.06 -6.12
N GLY A 287 11.44 -8.80 -7.29
CA GLY A 287 12.77 -9.32 -7.66
C GLY A 287 12.83 -10.83 -7.97
N ARG A 288 11.67 -11.48 -8.22
CA ARG A 288 11.58 -12.89 -8.65
C ARG A 288 11.50 -13.09 -10.18
N GLY A 289 11.57 -11.99 -10.94
CA GLY A 289 11.60 -12.04 -12.41
C GLY A 289 10.24 -12.16 -13.11
N LYS A 290 9.16 -11.61 -12.52
CA LYS A 290 7.80 -11.58 -13.12
C LYS A 290 7.79 -10.98 -14.53
N SER A 291 8.29 -9.76 -14.68
CA SER A 291 8.31 -9.06 -15.99
C SER A 291 9.19 -9.78 -17.02
N ALA A 292 10.22 -10.49 -16.58
CA ALA A 292 11.05 -11.33 -17.45
C ALA A 292 10.26 -12.55 -17.97
N ALA A 293 9.57 -13.27 -17.09
CA ALA A 293 8.72 -14.41 -17.47
C ALA A 293 7.57 -13.97 -18.39
N LEU A 294 6.93 -12.83 -18.11
CA LEU A 294 5.89 -12.26 -18.98
C LEU A 294 6.44 -11.86 -20.36
N GLY A 295 7.62 -11.22 -20.41
CA GLY A 295 8.24 -10.81 -21.68
C GLY A 295 8.54 -12.00 -22.59
N VAL A 296 9.10 -13.07 -22.02
CA VAL A 296 9.35 -14.33 -22.75
C VAL A 296 8.04 -15.01 -23.16
N ALA A 297 7.00 -14.97 -22.32
CA ALA A 297 5.67 -15.50 -22.67
C ALA A 297 5.01 -14.74 -23.83
N ILE A 298 5.20 -13.41 -23.93
CA ILE A 298 4.72 -12.61 -25.07
C ILE A 298 5.44 -13.00 -26.36
N ALA A 299 6.76 -13.22 -26.31
CA ALA A 299 7.52 -13.72 -27.45
C ALA A 299 7.00 -15.09 -27.91
N ALA A 300 6.65 -15.98 -26.96
CA ALA A 300 5.98 -17.26 -27.27
C ALA A 300 4.61 -17.06 -27.94
N ALA A 301 3.78 -16.14 -27.44
CA ALA A 301 2.47 -15.85 -28.02
C ALA A 301 2.56 -15.38 -29.48
N ILE A 302 3.58 -14.58 -29.81
CA ILE A 302 3.86 -14.15 -31.19
C ILE A 302 4.25 -15.34 -32.05
N ALA A 303 5.11 -16.23 -31.57
CA ALA A 303 5.49 -17.45 -32.28
C ALA A 303 4.30 -18.40 -32.52
N HIS A 304 3.30 -18.41 -31.63
CA HIS A 304 2.05 -19.17 -31.77
C HIS A 304 0.96 -18.47 -32.62
N GLY A 305 1.24 -17.28 -33.15
CA GLY A 305 0.42 -16.62 -34.16
C GLY A 305 -0.57 -15.56 -33.65
N TYR A 306 -0.49 -15.13 -32.38
CA TYR A 306 -1.36 -14.06 -31.87
C TYR A 306 -1.06 -12.72 -32.55
N SER A 307 -2.08 -12.03 -33.04
CA SER A 307 -1.94 -10.82 -33.88
C SER A 307 -1.94 -9.53 -33.06
N ASN A 308 -2.90 -9.39 -32.15
CA ASN A 308 -3.10 -8.16 -31.37
C ASN A 308 -2.86 -8.42 -29.88
N ILE A 309 -1.65 -8.09 -29.42
CA ILE A 309 -1.25 -8.22 -28.02
C ILE A 309 -1.22 -6.83 -27.38
N PHE A 310 -2.03 -6.64 -26.35
CA PHE A 310 -2.06 -5.41 -25.57
C PHE A 310 -1.33 -5.60 -24.24
N ILE A 311 -0.54 -4.60 -23.85
CA ILE A 311 0.16 -4.54 -22.58
C ILE A 311 -0.36 -3.34 -21.80
N THR A 312 -0.68 -3.54 -20.53
CA THR A 312 -1.05 -2.47 -19.62
C THR A 312 -0.21 -2.52 -18.35
N SER A 313 0.14 -1.34 -17.85
CA SER A 313 0.87 -1.10 -16.61
C SER A 313 0.49 0.27 -16.08
N PRO A 314 0.63 0.53 -14.77
CA PRO A 314 0.33 1.85 -14.19
C PRO A 314 1.23 2.97 -14.74
N SER A 315 2.46 2.65 -15.12
CA SER A 315 3.41 3.57 -15.76
C SER A 315 4.19 2.84 -16.85
N PRO A 316 4.48 3.49 -18.00
CA PRO A 316 5.22 2.88 -19.10
C PRO A 316 6.69 2.62 -18.76
N GLU A 317 7.28 3.30 -17.76
CA GLU A 317 8.68 3.07 -17.36
C GLU A 317 8.92 1.66 -16.82
N ASN A 318 7.92 1.08 -16.15
CA ASN A 318 7.99 -0.28 -15.59
C ASN A 318 8.16 -1.35 -16.68
N LEU A 319 7.70 -1.06 -17.91
CA LEU A 319 7.73 -1.99 -19.03
C LEU A 319 9.09 -2.11 -19.71
N LYS A 320 10.07 -1.28 -19.36
CA LYS A 320 11.41 -1.36 -19.97
C LYS A 320 12.01 -2.76 -19.84
N THR A 321 11.89 -3.35 -18.65
CA THR A 321 12.39 -4.72 -18.40
C THR A 321 11.59 -5.77 -19.16
N LEU A 322 10.26 -5.63 -19.21
CA LEU A 322 9.39 -6.55 -19.96
C LEU A 322 9.77 -6.57 -21.44
N PHE A 323 9.91 -5.40 -22.08
CA PHE A 323 10.31 -5.31 -23.49
C PHE A 323 11.72 -5.83 -23.74
N GLU A 324 12.68 -5.61 -22.82
CA GLU A 324 14.03 -6.19 -22.94
C GLU A 324 13.97 -7.73 -23.04
N PHE A 325 13.09 -8.37 -22.28
CA PHE A 325 12.91 -9.83 -22.33
C PHE A 325 12.06 -10.30 -23.51
N VAL A 326 11.17 -9.47 -24.06
CA VAL A 326 10.53 -9.74 -25.35
C VAL A 326 11.59 -9.83 -26.44
N PHE A 327 12.53 -8.88 -26.49
CA PHE A 327 13.61 -8.88 -27.48
C PHE A 327 14.59 -10.04 -27.28
N LYS A 328 14.96 -10.38 -26.04
CA LYS A 328 15.75 -11.61 -25.80
C LYS A 328 15.03 -12.89 -26.24
N GLY A 329 13.70 -12.92 -26.12
CA GLY A 329 12.86 -14.00 -26.66
C GLY A 329 12.89 -14.04 -28.18
N PHE A 330 12.82 -12.88 -28.83
CA PHE A 330 12.98 -12.75 -30.29
C PHE A 330 14.36 -13.20 -30.76
N ASP A 331 15.44 -12.82 -30.07
CA ASP A 331 16.80 -13.27 -30.38
C ASP A 331 16.91 -14.79 -30.30
N ALA A 332 16.34 -15.41 -29.27
CA ALA A 332 16.34 -16.87 -29.11
C ALA A 332 15.51 -17.61 -30.19
N LEU A 333 14.47 -16.96 -30.72
CA LEU A 333 13.64 -17.45 -31.82
C LEU A 333 14.20 -17.07 -33.21
N GLY A 334 15.35 -16.39 -33.26
CA GLY A 334 16.01 -15.97 -34.49
C GLY A 334 15.25 -14.90 -35.28
N TYR A 335 14.55 -13.98 -34.60
CA TYR A 335 13.99 -12.77 -35.21
C TYR A 335 15.08 -11.69 -35.30
N LEU A 336 15.16 -10.98 -36.42
CA LEU A 336 16.16 -9.95 -36.67
C LEU A 336 15.58 -8.54 -36.48
N ASP A 337 16.35 -7.67 -35.80
CA ASP A 337 16.00 -6.26 -35.60
C ASP A 337 15.91 -5.51 -36.93
N HIS A 338 14.96 -4.59 -37.04
CA HIS A 338 14.60 -3.80 -38.24
C HIS A 338 14.18 -4.58 -39.50
N VAL A 339 14.34 -5.90 -39.53
CA VAL A 339 13.88 -6.77 -40.62
C VAL A 339 12.55 -7.40 -40.26
N ASP A 340 12.52 -8.14 -39.16
CA ASP A 340 11.32 -8.88 -38.74
C ASP A 340 10.42 -8.04 -37.83
N TYR A 341 10.97 -7.03 -37.14
CA TYR A 341 10.19 -6.16 -36.28
C TYR A 341 10.69 -4.70 -36.26
N THR A 342 9.78 -3.78 -35.93
CA THR A 342 10.05 -2.34 -35.81
C THR A 342 9.57 -1.81 -34.46
N ILE A 343 10.40 -1.01 -33.80
CA ILE A 343 10.13 -0.42 -32.48
C ILE A 343 9.71 1.03 -32.64
N ILE A 344 8.55 1.40 -32.08
CA ILE A 344 8.05 2.77 -32.03
C ILE A 344 8.10 3.27 -30.59
N GLN A 345 8.87 4.33 -30.38
CA GLN A 345 9.00 5.02 -29.09
C GLN A 345 8.03 6.20 -28.98
N SER A 346 7.65 6.53 -27.75
CA SER A 346 6.81 7.69 -27.45
C SER A 346 7.50 9.00 -27.82
N THR A 347 6.74 9.92 -28.41
CA THR A 347 7.12 11.32 -28.63
C THR A 347 6.84 12.22 -27.43
N ASN A 348 6.02 11.77 -26.46
CA ASN A 348 5.66 12.56 -25.29
C ASN A 348 6.84 12.62 -24.28
N PRO A 349 7.28 13.83 -23.85
CA PRO A 349 8.32 14.00 -22.84
C PRO A 349 8.06 13.24 -21.54
N ASP A 350 6.80 13.17 -21.09
CA ASP A 350 6.40 12.52 -19.83
C ASP A 350 6.68 11.02 -19.82
N PHE A 351 6.80 10.41 -20.99
CA PHE A 351 7.04 8.98 -21.15
C PHE A 351 8.51 8.65 -21.41
N ASN A 352 9.46 9.59 -21.29
CA ASN A 352 10.91 9.34 -21.34
C ASN A 352 11.37 8.41 -22.50
N LYS A 353 10.79 8.57 -23.70
CA LYS A 353 11.02 7.71 -24.89
C LYS A 353 10.70 6.22 -24.66
N ALA A 354 9.74 5.91 -23.81
CA ALA A 354 9.27 4.55 -23.59
C ALA A 354 8.75 3.92 -24.90
N ILE A 355 8.87 2.60 -25.00
CA ILE A 355 8.39 1.83 -26.15
C ILE A 355 6.85 1.77 -26.06
N VAL A 356 6.16 2.26 -27.08
CA VAL A 356 4.69 2.31 -27.11
C VAL A 356 4.14 1.19 -27.98
N ARG A 357 4.81 0.87 -29.09
CA ARG A 357 4.35 -0.15 -30.03
C ARG A 357 5.53 -0.88 -30.67
N VAL A 358 5.40 -2.19 -30.84
CA VAL A 358 6.30 -3.03 -31.63
C VAL A 358 5.48 -3.69 -32.72
N ASN A 359 5.83 -3.48 -33.99
CA ASN A 359 5.19 -4.20 -35.10
C ASN A 359 6.11 -5.33 -35.55
N VAL A 360 5.55 -6.53 -35.74
CA VAL A 360 6.26 -7.70 -36.25
C VAL A 360 5.69 -8.07 -37.61
N HIS A 361 6.55 -8.42 -38.56
CA HIS A 361 6.25 -8.54 -39.99
C HIS A 361 6.68 -9.88 -40.62
N ARG A 362 7.03 -10.89 -39.80
CA ARG A 362 7.66 -12.14 -40.29
C ARG A 362 6.70 -13.08 -41.06
N GLN A 363 5.56 -13.45 -40.47
CA GLN A 363 4.57 -14.35 -41.11
C GLN A 363 3.34 -13.56 -41.55
N HIS A 364 2.74 -12.85 -40.60
CA HIS A 364 1.64 -11.92 -40.77
C HIS A 364 1.89 -10.69 -39.91
N ARG A 365 1.07 -9.64 -40.07
CA ARG A 365 1.21 -8.42 -39.30
C ARG A 365 0.74 -8.65 -37.87
N GLN A 366 1.68 -8.68 -36.93
CA GLN A 366 1.41 -8.77 -35.51
C GLN A 366 1.84 -7.46 -34.83
N THR A 367 1.15 -7.09 -33.76
CA THR A 367 1.42 -5.85 -33.03
C THR A 367 1.38 -6.09 -31.52
N ILE A 368 2.40 -5.56 -30.84
CA ILE A 368 2.41 -5.39 -29.40
C ILE A 368 2.21 -3.91 -29.12
N GLN A 369 1.20 -3.56 -28.35
CA GLN A 369 0.91 -2.16 -28.03
C GLN A 369 0.69 -1.94 -26.54
N TYR A 370 1.34 -0.89 -26.01
CA TYR A 370 1.03 -0.37 -24.69
C TYR A 370 -0.26 0.45 -24.73
N ILE A 371 -1.14 0.20 -23.76
CA ILE A 371 -2.33 1.01 -23.50
C ILE A 371 -2.35 1.45 -22.03
N GLN A 372 -2.94 2.61 -21.78
CA GLN A 372 -3.20 3.03 -20.42
C GLN A 372 -4.38 2.22 -19.86
N PRO A 373 -4.38 1.88 -18.55
CA PRO A 373 -5.47 1.13 -17.93
C PRO A 373 -6.86 1.76 -18.10
N GLN A 374 -6.94 3.08 -18.31
CA GLN A 374 -8.19 3.83 -18.46
C GLN A 374 -8.88 3.58 -19.81
N ASP A 375 -8.11 3.25 -20.84
CA ASP A 375 -8.55 3.14 -22.24
C ASP A 375 -9.05 1.74 -22.62
N ALA A 376 -9.88 1.14 -21.76
CA ALA A 376 -10.38 -0.22 -21.93
C ALA A 376 -11.23 -0.43 -23.22
N TYR A 377 -11.73 0.64 -23.85
CA TYR A 377 -12.53 0.56 -25.09
C TYR A 377 -11.71 0.04 -26.28
N THR A 378 -10.39 0.27 -26.29
CA THR A 378 -9.49 -0.19 -27.35
C THR A 378 -9.30 -1.72 -27.35
N LEU A 379 -9.61 -2.37 -26.23
CA LEU A 379 -9.40 -3.80 -26.01
C LEU A 379 -10.45 -4.70 -26.68
N GLY A 380 -11.48 -4.14 -27.32
CA GLY A 380 -12.46 -4.94 -28.05
C GLY A 380 -11.87 -5.80 -29.17
N GLN A 381 -10.68 -5.43 -29.68
CA GLN A 381 -9.95 -6.16 -30.73
C GLN A 381 -8.76 -6.98 -30.20
N ALA A 382 -8.61 -7.08 -28.87
CA ALA A 382 -7.51 -7.79 -28.24
C ALA A 382 -7.71 -9.30 -28.29
N GLU A 383 -6.66 -10.04 -28.66
CA GLU A 383 -6.63 -11.50 -28.53
C GLU A 383 -5.97 -11.92 -27.21
N LEU A 384 -4.94 -11.16 -26.81
CA LEU A 384 -4.20 -11.34 -25.56
C LEU A 384 -3.99 -9.99 -24.88
N LEU A 385 -4.38 -9.90 -23.61
CA LEU A 385 -4.05 -8.78 -22.73
C LEU A 385 -3.05 -9.22 -21.66
N VAL A 386 -1.95 -8.49 -21.53
CA VAL A 386 -0.97 -8.65 -20.46
C VAL A 386 -1.03 -7.45 -19.51
N ILE A 387 -1.34 -7.72 -18.25
CA ILE A 387 -1.40 -6.73 -17.17
C ILE A 387 -0.19 -6.94 -16.27
N ASP A 388 0.80 -6.05 -16.32
CA ASP A 388 1.92 -6.05 -15.36
C ASP A 388 1.61 -5.15 -14.16
N GLU A 389 1.98 -5.61 -12.97
CA GLU A 389 1.63 -5.00 -11.67
C GLU A 389 0.13 -4.68 -11.51
N ALA A 390 -0.73 -5.69 -11.73
CA ALA A 390 -2.19 -5.55 -11.60
C ALA A 390 -2.64 -5.01 -10.24
N ALA A 391 -1.89 -5.30 -9.16
CA ALA A 391 -2.13 -4.76 -7.81
C ALA A 391 -2.09 -3.23 -7.72
N ALA A 392 -1.34 -2.55 -8.60
CA ALA A 392 -1.27 -1.10 -8.61
C ALA A 392 -2.45 -0.45 -9.34
N ILE A 393 -3.27 -1.22 -10.06
CA ILE A 393 -4.42 -0.73 -10.84
C ILE A 393 -5.69 -0.90 -10.02
N PRO A 394 -6.56 0.12 -9.91
CA PRO A 394 -7.85 0.01 -9.22
C PRO A 394 -8.68 -1.21 -9.65
N LEU A 395 -9.23 -1.95 -8.68
CA LEU A 395 -10.03 -3.14 -8.93
C LEU A 395 -11.20 -2.92 -9.93
N PRO A 396 -11.98 -1.82 -9.88
CA PRO A 396 -13.02 -1.57 -10.88
C PRO A 396 -12.46 -1.46 -12.30
N LEU A 397 -11.26 -0.88 -12.43
CA LEU A 397 -10.59 -0.73 -13.72
C LEU A 397 -10.05 -2.06 -14.23
N VAL A 398 -9.45 -2.87 -13.35
CA VAL A 398 -9.03 -4.25 -13.68
C VAL A 398 -10.23 -5.07 -14.18
N ARG A 399 -11.40 -4.95 -13.54
CA ARG A 399 -12.63 -5.62 -14.01
C ARG A 399 -13.05 -5.16 -15.40
N LYS A 400 -12.95 -3.86 -15.69
CA LYS A 400 -13.25 -3.30 -17.03
C LYS A 400 -12.25 -3.79 -18.09
N LEU A 401 -11.01 -4.05 -17.70
CA LEU A 401 -9.95 -4.64 -18.54
C LEU A 401 -10.11 -6.15 -18.73
N MET A 402 -11.01 -6.83 -18.00
CA MET A 402 -11.23 -8.27 -18.17
C MET A 402 -12.35 -8.54 -19.17
N GLY A 403 -12.00 -8.54 -20.47
CA GLY A 403 -12.92 -8.88 -21.56
C GLY A 403 -12.93 -10.37 -21.96
N PRO A 404 -13.66 -10.72 -23.05
CA PRO A 404 -13.74 -12.08 -23.60
C PRO A 404 -12.51 -12.43 -24.46
N TYR A 405 -11.34 -12.37 -23.83
CA TYR A 405 -10.04 -12.74 -24.41
C TYR A 405 -9.12 -13.33 -23.34
N LEU A 406 -7.97 -13.89 -23.78
CA LEU A 406 -6.94 -14.43 -22.90
C LEU A 406 -6.29 -13.28 -22.11
N VAL A 407 -6.21 -13.41 -20.79
CA VAL A 407 -5.60 -12.40 -19.91
C VAL A 407 -4.46 -13.02 -19.12
N PHE A 408 -3.27 -12.44 -19.24
CA PHE A 408 -2.16 -12.68 -18.32
C PHE A 408 -2.09 -11.53 -17.33
N MET A 409 -2.11 -11.85 -16.04
CA MET A 409 -1.95 -10.86 -14.99
C MET A 409 -0.75 -11.22 -14.13
N ALA A 410 0.17 -10.28 -13.97
CA ALA A 410 1.23 -10.36 -12.98
C ALA A 410 0.92 -9.43 -11.81
N SER A 411 1.09 -9.95 -10.59
CA SER A 411 0.89 -9.20 -9.37
C SER A 411 2.04 -9.42 -8.41
N THR A 412 2.56 -8.35 -7.80
CA THR A 412 3.43 -8.45 -6.63
C THR A 412 2.58 -8.88 -5.43
N ILE A 413 3.02 -9.80 -4.56
CA ILE A 413 2.33 -10.11 -3.28
C ILE A 413 3.08 -9.48 -2.12
N ASN A 414 4.33 -9.89 -1.89
CA ASN A 414 5.19 -9.39 -0.83
C ASN A 414 6.18 -8.37 -1.43
N GLY A 415 6.12 -7.14 -0.94
CA GLY A 415 7.00 -6.06 -1.37
C GLY A 415 6.61 -4.71 -0.77
N TYR A 416 7.52 -3.75 -0.83
CA TYR A 416 7.33 -2.42 -0.24
C TYR A 416 6.26 -1.55 -0.93
N GLU A 417 5.77 -1.96 -2.11
CA GLU A 417 4.67 -1.30 -2.81
C GLU A 417 3.28 -1.69 -2.24
N GLY A 418 3.25 -2.77 -1.43
CA GLY A 418 2.20 -3.14 -0.47
C GLY A 418 0.75 -3.19 -0.97
N THR A 419 0.52 -3.40 -2.27
CA THR A 419 -0.80 -3.54 -2.89
C THR A 419 -1.22 -4.99 -3.15
N GLY A 420 -0.29 -5.93 -2.97
CA GLY A 420 -0.38 -7.25 -3.58
C GLY A 420 -1.36 -8.24 -2.99
N ARG A 421 -1.35 -8.34 -1.66
CA ARG A 421 -1.96 -9.47 -0.96
C ARG A 421 -3.47 -9.35 -0.85
N SER A 422 -4.00 -8.16 -0.65
CA SER A 422 -5.44 -7.92 -0.59
C SER A 422 -6.09 -7.99 -1.98
N LEU A 423 -5.40 -7.55 -3.05
CA LEU A 423 -5.85 -7.80 -4.42
C LEU A 423 -5.80 -9.30 -4.73
N SER A 424 -4.69 -9.99 -4.42
CA SER A 424 -4.62 -11.44 -4.66
C SER A 424 -5.70 -12.19 -3.90
N LEU A 425 -5.97 -11.83 -2.64
CA LEU A 425 -7.02 -12.49 -1.87
C LEU A 425 -8.40 -12.16 -2.45
N LYS A 426 -8.75 -10.89 -2.68
CA LYS A 426 -10.11 -10.52 -3.11
C LYS A 426 -10.40 -10.84 -4.58
N LEU A 427 -9.50 -10.49 -5.49
CA LEU A 427 -9.70 -10.71 -6.93
C LEU A 427 -9.55 -12.18 -7.30
N ILE A 428 -8.49 -12.85 -6.83
CA ILE A 428 -8.30 -14.28 -7.17
C ILE A 428 -9.37 -15.12 -6.49
N GLN A 429 -9.78 -14.82 -5.25
CA GLN A 429 -10.92 -15.52 -4.65
C GLN A 429 -12.21 -15.31 -5.45
N GLN A 430 -12.51 -14.09 -5.90
CA GLN A 430 -13.67 -13.84 -6.76
C GLN A 430 -13.59 -14.60 -8.09
N LEU A 431 -12.43 -14.61 -8.75
CA LEU A 431 -12.21 -15.38 -9.98
C LEU A 431 -12.28 -16.90 -9.71
N ARG A 432 -11.85 -17.34 -8.54
CA ARG A 432 -11.95 -18.74 -8.09
C ARG A 432 -13.40 -19.14 -7.83
N GLU A 433 -14.21 -18.25 -7.26
CA GLU A 433 -15.64 -18.45 -7.08
C GLU A 433 -16.38 -18.49 -8.43
N GLN A 434 -16.04 -17.59 -9.35
CA GLN A 434 -16.60 -17.58 -10.71
C GLN A 434 -16.24 -18.84 -11.50
N SER A 435 -14.99 -19.30 -11.42
CA SER A 435 -14.57 -20.55 -12.07
C SER A 435 -15.16 -21.80 -11.42
N ARG A 436 -15.40 -21.79 -10.10
CA ARG A 436 -16.07 -22.88 -9.35
C ARG A 436 -17.58 -22.93 -9.61
N GLY A 437 -18.22 -21.81 -9.94
CA GLY A 437 -19.65 -21.73 -10.25
C GLY A 437 -20.11 -22.65 -11.39
N GLY A 438 -19.18 -23.11 -12.26
CA GLY A 438 -19.45 -24.09 -13.31
C GLY A 438 -19.32 -25.57 -12.91
N LYS A 439 -18.85 -25.89 -11.68
CA LYS A 439 -18.65 -27.27 -11.19
C LYS A 439 -19.52 -27.61 -9.98
N LYS A 440 -20.80 -27.22 -9.98
CA LYS A 440 -21.80 -27.95 -9.18
C LYS A 440 -22.31 -29.11 -10.04
N SER A 441 -21.66 -30.25 -9.87
CA SER A 441 -22.15 -31.54 -10.34
C SER A 441 -23.45 -31.88 -9.63
N ASP A 442 -24.46 -32.06 -10.46
CA ASP A 442 -25.63 -32.92 -10.37
C ASP A 442 -25.45 -34.18 -9.48
N SER A 443 -25.64 -34.04 -8.17
CA SER A 443 -25.97 -35.17 -7.30
C SER A 443 -26.83 -34.71 -6.12
N ASP A 444 -28.12 -34.98 -6.26
CA ASP A 444 -29.01 -35.44 -5.19
C ASP A 444 -29.85 -34.42 -4.39
N GLN A 445 -30.65 -33.58 -5.08
CA GLN A 445 -31.91 -33.07 -4.49
C GLN A 445 -33.03 -33.01 -5.55
N GLN A 446 -33.82 -34.08 -5.64
CA GLN A 446 -35.16 -34.03 -6.23
C GLN A 446 -36.04 -33.11 -5.37
N ILE A 447 -36.36 -31.92 -5.88
CA ILE A 447 -37.55 -31.17 -5.44
C ILE A 447 -38.53 -31.18 -6.61
N THR A 448 -39.60 -31.94 -6.44
CA THR A 448 -40.72 -32.07 -7.37
C THR A 448 -41.45 -30.73 -7.48
N ASN A 449 -41.42 -30.08 -8.64
CA ASN A 449 -42.40 -29.06 -8.99
C ASN A 449 -43.19 -29.51 -10.22
N ARG A 450 -44.46 -29.83 -9.97
CA ARG A 450 -45.50 -30.03 -10.97
C ARG A 450 -45.98 -28.67 -11.47
N SER A 451 -46.11 -28.56 -12.79
CA SER A 451 -47.14 -27.86 -13.58
C SER A 451 -46.63 -26.78 -14.56
N SER A 452 -47.14 -26.95 -15.79
CA SER A 452 -47.24 -26.01 -16.91
C SER A 452 -46.01 -25.79 -17.80
N SER A 453 -46.00 -26.57 -18.87
CA SER A 453 -45.37 -26.29 -20.16
C SER A 453 -45.92 -25.02 -20.81
N ASP A 454 -45.04 -24.08 -21.18
CA ASP A 454 -45.01 -23.59 -22.57
C ASP A 454 -43.66 -22.95 -22.93
N LYS A 455 -43.19 -23.25 -24.14
CA LYS A 455 -41.91 -22.85 -24.72
C LYS A 455 -42.07 -21.55 -25.51
N THR A 456 -41.17 -20.58 -25.31
CA THR A 456 -40.49 -19.87 -26.41
C THR A 456 -39.19 -19.25 -25.89
N SER A 457 -38.11 -19.56 -26.59
CA SER A 457 -36.75 -19.10 -26.39
C SER A 457 -36.61 -17.59 -26.57
N ASP A 458 -36.14 -16.89 -25.53
CA ASP A 458 -35.58 -15.55 -25.69
C ASP A 458 -34.19 -15.49 -25.03
N GLY A 459 -33.18 -15.41 -25.90
CA GLY A 459 -31.77 -15.42 -25.53
C GLY A 459 -31.27 -14.00 -25.35
N SER A 460 -31.22 -13.51 -24.11
CA SER A 460 -30.35 -12.37 -23.73
C SER A 460 -30.13 -12.25 -22.21
N SER A 461 -30.17 -13.35 -21.46
CA SER A 461 -29.55 -13.34 -20.14
C SER A 461 -28.04 -13.33 -20.33
N ASN A 462 -27.36 -12.32 -19.78
CA ASN A 462 -25.90 -12.23 -19.72
C ASN A 462 -25.32 -13.53 -19.12
N ALA A 463 -25.02 -14.49 -19.99
CA ALA A 463 -24.22 -15.64 -19.67
C ALA A 463 -22.81 -15.10 -19.40
N LEU A 464 -22.53 -14.82 -18.14
CA LEU A 464 -21.18 -14.57 -17.67
C LEU A 464 -20.37 -15.84 -17.98
N SER A 465 -19.73 -15.86 -19.15
CA SER A 465 -18.90 -16.96 -19.63
C SER A 465 -18.00 -17.45 -18.49
N THR A 466 -18.16 -18.72 -18.10
CA THR A 466 -17.38 -19.34 -17.02
C THR A 466 -15.89 -19.27 -17.36
N ARG A 467 -15.20 -18.28 -16.77
CA ARG A 467 -13.80 -17.99 -17.02
C ARG A 467 -12.91 -19.01 -16.31
N SER A 468 -11.96 -19.63 -17.00
CA SER A 468 -10.98 -20.53 -16.36
C SER A 468 -9.86 -19.71 -15.71
N LEU A 469 -9.39 -20.15 -14.54
CA LEU A 469 -8.33 -19.50 -13.78
C LEU A 469 -7.18 -20.49 -13.56
N ARG A 470 -5.97 -20.10 -13.95
CA ARG A 470 -4.72 -20.81 -13.62
C ARG A 470 -3.84 -19.90 -12.76
N GLU A 471 -3.50 -20.35 -11.57
CA GLU A 471 -2.66 -19.60 -10.63
C GLU A 471 -1.24 -20.15 -10.63
N ILE A 472 -0.25 -19.25 -10.72
CA ILE A 472 1.18 -19.58 -10.70
C ILE A 472 1.86 -18.69 -9.66
N THR A 473 2.78 -19.26 -8.89
CA THR A 473 3.56 -18.54 -7.88
C THR A 473 5.06 -18.63 -8.18
N LEU A 474 5.78 -17.51 -8.26
CA LEU A 474 7.26 -17.51 -8.29
C LEU A 474 7.81 -17.20 -6.90
N SER A 475 8.66 -18.09 -6.40
CA SER A 475 9.27 -17.99 -5.07
C SER A 475 10.77 -17.72 -5.14
N GLU A 476 11.48 -18.31 -6.10
CA GLU A 476 12.94 -18.24 -6.21
C GLU A 476 13.43 -16.85 -6.70
N PRO A 477 14.33 -16.17 -5.95
CA PRO A 477 14.95 -14.91 -6.39
C PRO A 477 15.88 -15.08 -7.59
N ILE A 478 15.96 -14.06 -8.45
CA ILE A 478 16.87 -14.05 -9.60
C ILE A 478 18.17 -13.27 -9.36
N ARG A 479 18.19 -12.38 -8.36
CA ARG A 479 19.33 -11.49 -8.06
C ARG A 479 20.32 -12.09 -7.07
N TYR A 480 19.82 -12.87 -6.13
CA TYR A 480 20.57 -13.49 -5.04
C TYR A 480 20.06 -14.93 -4.83
N ALA A 481 20.79 -15.74 -4.08
CA ALA A 481 20.38 -17.11 -3.76
C ALA A 481 19.16 -17.15 -2.82
N PRO A 482 18.38 -18.25 -2.84
CA PRO A 482 17.29 -18.44 -1.87
C PRO A 482 17.83 -18.47 -0.43
N ASN A 483 17.01 -18.04 0.54
CA ASN A 483 17.34 -17.97 1.97
C ASN A 483 18.46 -16.99 2.34
N ASP A 484 18.63 -15.91 1.58
CA ASP A 484 19.56 -14.83 1.91
C ASP A 484 19.26 -14.24 3.30
N PRO A 485 20.21 -14.29 4.27
CA PRO A 485 19.99 -13.79 5.63
C PRO A 485 19.60 -12.31 5.68
N VAL A 486 20.14 -11.50 4.77
CA VAL A 486 19.84 -10.06 4.71
C VAL A 486 18.39 -9.83 4.24
N GLU A 487 17.89 -10.63 3.30
CA GLU A 487 16.48 -10.58 2.88
C GLU A 487 15.56 -10.96 4.04
N LYS A 488 15.86 -12.08 4.69
CA LYS A 488 15.07 -12.62 5.80
C LYS A 488 15.02 -11.65 6.97
N TRP A 489 16.15 -11.02 7.31
CA TRP A 489 16.21 -9.96 8.30
C TRP A 489 15.34 -8.76 7.91
N MET A 490 15.47 -8.26 6.67
CA MET A 490 14.71 -7.12 6.17
C MET A 490 13.20 -7.42 6.19
N ASN A 491 12.78 -8.58 5.71
CA ASN A 491 11.38 -9.00 5.72
C ASN A 491 10.81 -9.13 7.13
N ARG A 492 11.61 -9.61 8.08
CA ARG A 492 11.24 -9.69 9.50
C ARG A 492 11.09 -8.30 10.12
N LEU A 493 12.09 -7.43 9.95
CA LEU A 493 12.09 -6.06 10.45
C LEU A 493 10.91 -5.26 9.90
N LEU A 494 10.65 -5.35 8.60
CA LEU A 494 9.58 -4.62 7.92
C LEU A 494 8.22 -5.34 7.95
N CYS A 495 8.17 -6.54 8.54
CA CYS A 495 6.99 -7.40 8.62
C CYS A 495 6.32 -7.66 7.25
N LEU A 496 7.12 -7.81 6.19
CA LEU A 496 6.62 -8.04 4.82
C LEU A 496 6.05 -9.45 4.62
N ASP A 497 6.59 -10.42 5.36
CA ASP A 497 6.16 -11.84 5.31
C ASP A 497 5.02 -12.15 6.26
N ALA A 498 4.41 -11.13 6.88
CA ALA A 498 3.35 -11.27 7.86
C ALA A 498 2.14 -12.03 7.27
N THR A 499 2.03 -13.30 7.63
CA THR A 499 0.92 -14.18 7.25
C THR A 499 -0.10 -14.18 8.38
N LEU A 500 -1.38 -14.03 8.05
CA LEU A 500 -2.42 -14.33 9.02
C LEU A 500 -2.25 -15.80 9.40
N PRO A 501 -2.25 -16.14 10.69
CA PRO A 501 -2.27 -17.54 11.09
C PRO A 501 -3.49 -18.17 10.43
N ARG A 502 -3.28 -19.18 9.59
CA ARG A 502 -4.35 -20.06 9.14
C ARG A 502 -4.78 -20.86 10.36
N SER A 503 -5.60 -20.25 11.22
CA SER A 503 -6.21 -20.98 12.33
C SER A 503 -7.02 -22.09 11.68
N SER A 504 -6.63 -23.33 11.94
CA SER A 504 -7.44 -24.50 11.68
C SER A 504 -8.83 -24.21 12.26
N SER A 505 -9.86 -24.18 11.42
CA SER A 505 -11.27 -23.87 11.72
C SER A 505 -11.95 -24.85 12.70
N VAL A 506 -11.22 -25.35 13.70
CA VAL A 506 -11.62 -26.40 14.65
C VAL A 506 -12.36 -25.79 15.85
N HIS A 507 -12.12 -24.53 16.18
CA HIS A 507 -12.86 -23.80 17.21
C HIS A 507 -13.44 -22.53 16.59
N GLY A 508 -14.77 -22.46 16.49
CA GLY A 508 -15.46 -21.24 16.05
C GLY A 508 -15.09 -20.04 16.92
N THR A 509 -15.09 -18.86 16.33
CA THR A 509 -14.77 -17.62 17.05
C THR A 509 -15.90 -17.25 18.04
N PRO A 510 -15.58 -16.61 19.18
CA PRO A 510 -16.58 -16.23 20.17
C PRO A 510 -17.49 -15.11 19.68
N HIS A 511 -18.66 -14.97 20.30
CA HIS A 511 -19.61 -13.91 19.97
C HIS A 511 -19.00 -12.51 20.25
N PRO A 512 -19.21 -11.50 19.39
CA PRO A 512 -18.61 -10.16 19.54
C PRO A 512 -18.82 -9.53 20.92
N SER A 513 -19.97 -9.75 21.56
CA SER A 513 -20.28 -9.19 22.89
C SER A 513 -19.33 -9.66 24.00
N GLN A 514 -18.71 -10.84 23.87
CA GLN A 514 -17.76 -11.38 24.85
C GLN A 514 -16.33 -10.88 24.63
N CYS A 515 -16.07 -10.23 23.50
CA CYS A 515 -14.74 -9.74 23.16
C CYS A 515 -14.45 -8.44 23.89
N GLN A 516 -13.19 -8.25 24.28
CA GLN A 516 -12.72 -7.07 24.99
C GLN A 516 -11.72 -6.31 24.12
N LEU A 517 -11.78 -4.98 24.20
CA LEU A 517 -10.83 -4.10 23.53
C LEU A 517 -9.69 -3.79 24.53
N LEU A 518 -8.46 -4.00 24.10
CA LEU A 518 -7.25 -3.73 24.88
C LEU A 518 -6.42 -2.65 24.20
N GLN A 519 -5.78 -1.80 24.99
CA GLN A 519 -4.82 -0.85 24.45
C GLN A 519 -3.43 -1.46 24.43
N VAL A 520 -2.69 -1.24 23.34
CA VAL A 520 -1.33 -1.76 23.18
C VAL A 520 -0.32 -0.68 23.56
N ASN A 521 0.60 -1.03 24.45
CA ASN A 521 1.74 -0.17 24.74
C ASN A 521 2.77 -0.28 23.59
N ARG A 522 3.01 0.85 22.91
CA ARG A 522 3.88 0.91 21.74
C ARG A 522 5.36 0.73 22.09
N ASP A 523 5.77 1.21 23.25
CA ASP A 523 7.16 1.10 23.72
C ASP A 523 7.58 -0.37 23.82
N THR A 524 6.73 -1.20 24.43
CA THR A 524 6.96 -2.64 24.61
C THR A 524 6.66 -3.47 23.37
N LEU A 525 5.78 -2.98 22.50
CA LEU A 525 5.53 -3.58 21.19
C LEU A 525 6.78 -3.51 20.30
N PHE A 526 7.48 -2.36 20.30
CA PHE A 526 8.63 -2.11 19.43
C PHE A 526 9.99 -2.44 20.07
N SER A 527 10.03 -3.02 21.28
CA SER A 527 11.26 -3.41 21.99
C SER A 527 12.03 -4.59 21.38
N PHE A 528 11.57 -5.15 20.26
CA PHE A 528 12.18 -6.28 19.53
C PHE A 528 12.28 -7.60 20.33
N HIS A 529 11.46 -7.77 21.37
CA HIS A 529 11.34 -9.05 22.09
C HIS A 529 10.64 -10.11 21.21
N PRO A 530 11.02 -11.41 21.23
CA PRO A 530 10.42 -12.44 20.35
C PRO A 530 8.89 -12.55 20.43
N VAL A 531 8.31 -12.37 21.62
CA VAL A 531 6.86 -12.39 21.85
C VAL A 531 6.19 -11.16 21.25
N SER A 532 6.74 -9.96 21.51
CA SER A 532 6.24 -8.70 20.94
C SER A 532 6.37 -8.68 19.42
N GLU A 533 7.46 -9.23 18.87
CA GLU A 533 7.70 -9.32 17.43
C GLU A 533 6.70 -10.25 16.75
N LYS A 534 6.38 -11.41 17.36
CA LYS A 534 5.32 -12.30 16.85
C LYS A 534 3.95 -11.63 16.88
N PHE A 535 3.65 -10.88 17.95
CA PHE A 535 2.42 -10.12 18.06
C PHE A 535 2.33 -9.00 17.01
N LEU A 536 3.42 -8.23 16.82
CA LEU A 536 3.54 -7.20 15.80
C LEU A 536 3.38 -7.76 14.39
N GLN A 537 3.97 -8.92 14.10
CA GLN A 537 3.78 -9.62 12.82
C GLN A 537 2.32 -10.00 12.59
N ASN A 538 1.63 -10.56 13.59
CA ASN A 538 0.20 -10.87 13.47
C ASN A 538 -0.64 -9.60 13.24
N MET A 539 -0.33 -8.52 13.95
CA MET A 539 -1.02 -7.23 13.81
C MET A 539 -0.81 -6.65 12.40
N MET A 540 0.43 -6.69 11.90
CA MET A 540 0.74 -6.19 10.56
C MET A 540 0.17 -7.09 9.46
N ALA A 541 0.11 -8.41 9.68
CA ALA A 541 -0.56 -9.35 8.77
C ALA A 541 -2.03 -8.96 8.59
N LEU A 542 -2.71 -8.61 9.69
CA LEU A 542 -4.10 -8.18 9.66
C LEU A 542 -4.29 -6.85 8.93
N TYR A 543 -3.39 -5.88 9.13
CA TYR A 543 -3.41 -4.63 8.38
C TYR A 543 -3.21 -4.87 6.87
N VAL A 544 -2.27 -5.73 6.48
CA VAL A 544 -2.00 -6.06 5.07
C VAL A 544 -3.16 -6.83 4.43
N ALA A 545 -3.87 -7.65 5.19
CA ALA A 545 -5.04 -8.36 4.68
C ALA A 545 -6.26 -7.44 4.50
N SER A 546 -6.46 -6.48 5.41
CA SER A 546 -7.66 -5.62 5.43
C SER A 546 -7.60 -4.49 4.41
N HIS A 547 -6.43 -3.87 4.26
CA HIS A 547 -6.26 -2.65 3.46
C HIS A 547 -5.83 -2.94 2.02
N TYR A 548 -6.28 -2.11 1.09
CA TYR A 548 -5.96 -2.23 -0.34
C TYR A 548 -4.47 -1.98 -0.62
N LYS A 549 -3.89 -0.98 0.05
CA LYS A 549 -2.49 -0.61 -0.10
C LYS A 549 -1.91 -0.23 1.24
N ASN A 550 -0.79 -0.86 1.59
CA ASN A 550 0.03 -0.48 2.73
C ASN A 550 1.41 -0.03 2.26
N SER A 551 2.08 0.79 3.05
CA SER A 551 3.49 1.12 2.85
C SER A 551 4.29 0.66 4.07
N PRO A 552 5.52 0.17 3.91
CA PRO A 552 6.41 -0.08 5.04
C PRO A 552 6.66 1.16 5.90
N ASN A 553 6.49 2.36 5.34
CA ASN A 553 6.58 3.60 6.10
C ASN A 553 5.46 3.74 7.14
N ASP A 554 4.34 3.05 6.97
CA ASP A 554 3.23 3.06 7.94
C ASP A 554 3.65 2.47 9.29
N LEU A 555 4.57 1.50 9.27
CA LEU A 555 5.14 0.92 10.48
C LEU A 555 5.91 1.97 11.28
N GLN A 556 6.67 2.83 10.59
CA GLN A 556 7.41 3.93 11.21
C GLN A 556 6.46 5.03 11.70
N LEU A 557 5.40 5.33 10.94
CA LEU A 557 4.36 6.26 11.39
C LEU A 557 3.71 5.75 12.69
N MET A 558 3.36 4.47 12.74
CA MET A 558 2.74 3.82 13.90
C MET A 558 3.66 3.78 15.12
N SER A 559 4.97 3.66 14.92
CA SER A 559 5.95 3.61 16.01
C SER A 559 6.27 4.99 16.55
N ASP A 560 6.59 5.95 15.69
CA ASP A 560 7.27 7.17 16.11
C ASP A 560 6.29 8.30 16.42
N ALA A 561 5.16 8.40 15.71
CA ALA A 561 4.27 9.54 15.83
C ALA A 561 3.53 9.54 17.18
N PRO A 562 3.69 10.58 18.03
CA PRO A 562 3.24 10.55 19.42
C PRO A 562 1.72 10.48 19.55
N ALA A 563 0.99 11.18 18.69
CA ALA A 563 -0.47 11.25 18.68
C ALA A 563 -1.18 9.92 18.38
N HIS A 564 -0.47 8.92 17.86
CA HIS A 564 -1.08 7.64 17.50
C HIS A 564 -1.30 6.72 18.72
N GLN A 565 -2.45 6.05 18.75
CA GLN A 565 -2.81 5.04 19.73
C GLN A 565 -3.28 3.77 19.01
N LEU A 566 -3.01 2.61 19.61
CA LEU A 566 -3.33 1.31 19.07
C LEU A 566 -4.24 0.56 20.03
N PHE A 567 -5.35 0.05 19.49
CA PHE A 567 -6.32 -0.78 20.19
C PHE A 567 -6.50 -2.10 19.46
N VAL A 568 -6.65 -3.18 20.21
CA VAL A 568 -6.80 -4.53 19.69
C VAL A 568 -7.98 -5.22 20.36
N LEU A 569 -8.88 -5.76 19.55
CA LEU A 569 -9.98 -6.58 20.01
C LEU A 569 -9.52 -8.04 20.10
N VAL A 570 -9.63 -8.60 21.30
CA VAL A 570 -9.23 -9.98 21.60
C VAL A 570 -10.43 -10.79 22.10
N PRO A 571 -10.43 -12.12 21.87
CA PRO A 571 -11.38 -13.01 22.54
C PRO A 571 -11.15 -12.99 24.06
N PRO A 572 -12.14 -13.40 24.87
CA PRO A 572 -11.98 -13.49 26.31
C PRO A 572 -10.81 -14.44 26.65
N VAL A 573 -9.82 -13.93 27.38
CA VAL A 573 -8.63 -14.69 27.78
C VAL A 573 -8.92 -15.36 29.12
N PRO A 574 -8.87 -16.70 29.23
CA PRO A 574 -9.01 -17.36 30.53
C PRO A 574 -7.83 -17.02 31.44
N GLU A 575 -8.12 -16.72 32.70
CA GLU A 575 -7.11 -16.36 33.70
C GLU A 575 -6.08 -17.49 33.85
N GLY A 576 -4.80 -17.21 33.57
CA GLY A 576 -3.70 -18.19 33.61
C GLY A 576 -3.27 -18.77 32.25
N ALA A 577 -3.91 -18.39 31.13
CA ALA A 577 -3.46 -18.81 29.81
C ALA A 577 -2.13 -18.13 29.41
N ASN A 578 -1.03 -18.90 29.39
CA ASN A 578 0.28 -18.44 28.92
C ASN A 578 0.40 -18.47 27.37
N ARG A 579 -0.69 -18.16 26.67
CA ARG A 579 -0.75 -18.07 25.20
C ARG A 579 -1.07 -16.64 24.78
N LEU A 580 -0.41 -16.20 23.71
CA LEU A 580 -0.73 -14.93 23.07
C LEU A 580 -2.18 -14.96 22.57
N PRO A 581 -3.00 -13.93 22.86
CA PRO A 581 -4.36 -13.84 22.35
C PRO A 581 -4.32 -13.68 20.83
N GLU A 582 -5.30 -14.29 20.15
CA GLU A 582 -5.53 -14.06 18.73
C GLU A 582 -6.12 -12.65 18.52
N ILE A 583 -5.63 -11.96 17.50
CA ILE A 583 -6.05 -10.60 17.15
C ILE A 583 -7.25 -10.70 16.21
N LEU A 584 -8.44 -10.29 16.66
CA LEU A 584 -9.66 -10.33 15.83
C LEU A 584 -9.84 -9.04 15.02
N CYS A 585 -9.58 -7.90 15.66
CA CYS A 585 -9.67 -6.58 15.04
C CYS A 585 -8.59 -5.66 15.62
N VAL A 586 -8.03 -4.78 14.81
CA VAL A 586 -7.09 -3.74 15.24
C VAL A 586 -7.63 -2.38 14.82
N VAL A 587 -7.58 -1.41 15.72
CA VAL A 587 -7.98 -0.03 15.48
C VAL A 587 -6.80 0.89 15.77
N GLN A 588 -6.42 1.69 14.77
CA GLN A 588 -5.42 2.75 14.89
C GLN A 588 -6.13 4.09 14.96
N VAL A 589 -5.87 4.82 16.04
CA VAL A 589 -6.39 6.16 16.28
C VAL A 589 -5.23 7.16 16.27
N ALA A 590 -5.47 8.38 15.80
CA ALA A 590 -4.57 9.52 15.95
C ALA A 590 -5.33 10.64 16.65
N LEU A 591 -4.76 11.20 17.72
CA LEU A 591 -5.30 12.39 18.37
C LEU A 591 -4.98 13.61 17.49
N GLU A 592 -5.98 14.45 17.23
CA GLU A 592 -5.85 15.64 16.36
C GLU A 592 -6.54 16.83 17.00
N GLY A 593 -6.10 18.05 16.68
CA GLY A 593 -6.73 19.29 17.13
C GLY A 593 -5.97 20.02 18.22
N GLN A 594 -6.68 20.84 19.00
CA GLN A 594 -6.09 21.82 19.94
C GLN A 594 -5.09 22.78 19.26
N ILE A 595 -5.36 23.15 18.02
CA ILE A 595 -4.49 24.04 17.23
C ILE A 595 -4.76 25.49 17.64
N SER A 596 -3.71 26.30 17.81
CA SER A 596 -3.90 27.70 18.14
C SER A 596 -4.48 28.49 16.96
N ARG A 597 -5.37 29.45 17.25
CA ARG A 597 -6.00 30.31 16.22
C ARG A 597 -4.96 31.03 15.34
N GLU A 598 -3.86 31.48 15.94
CA GLU A 598 -2.77 32.15 15.21
C GLU A 598 -2.08 31.23 14.21
N SER A 599 -1.88 29.96 14.56
CA SER A 599 -1.31 28.94 13.69
C SER A 599 -2.21 28.64 12.49
N VAL A 600 -3.52 28.56 12.73
CA VAL A 600 -4.56 28.37 11.70
C VAL A 600 -4.55 29.52 10.71
N MET A 601 -4.59 30.78 11.17
CA MET A 601 -4.54 31.96 10.29
C MET A 601 -3.23 32.04 9.49
N ARG A 602 -2.08 31.74 10.10
CA ARG A 602 -0.78 31.77 9.42
C ARG A 602 -0.67 30.70 8.33
N SER A 603 -1.28 29.54 8.55
CA SER A 603 -1.26 28.43 7.59
C SER A 603 -2.27 28.64 6.46
N LEU A 604 -3.46 29.14 6.76
CA LEU A 604 -4.47 29.56 5.78
C LEU A 604 -3.92 30.65 4.85
N SER A 605 -3.28 31.69 5.39
CA SER A 605 -2.68 32.77 4.59
C SER A 605 -1.51 32.31 3.71
N ARG A 606 -0.78 31.26 4.11
CA ARG A 606 0.29 30.65 3.31
C ARG A 606 -0.20 29.55 2.36
N GLY A 607 -1.47 29.13 2.46
CA GLY A 607 -2.03 28.01 1.71
C GLY A 607 -1.29 26.69 1.92
N LYS A 608 -0.54 26.55 3.02
CA LYS A 608 0.34 25.42 3.28
C LYS A 608 -0.26 24.54 4.35
N ARG A 609 -0.52 23.27 4.01
CA ARG A 609 -0.95 22.26 4.97
C ARG A 609 0.25 21.80 5.78
N GLU A 610 0.23 22.04 7.09
CA GLU A 610 1.19 21.43 8.00
C GLU A 610 0.85 19.94 8.19
N GLY A 611 1.86 19.11 8.45
CA GLY A 611 1.68 17.65 8.58
C GLY A 611 1.09 17.29 9.94
N GLY A 612 0.30 16.21 10.02
CA GLY A 612 -0.26 15.70 11.27
C GLY A 612 -1.79 15.72 11.30
N ASP A 613 -2.39 16.91 11.33
CA ASP A 613 -3.83 17.11 11.63
C ASP A 613 -4.73 17.17 10.39
N LEU A 614 -5.11 16.01 9.82
CA LEU A 614 -5.86 16.03 8.56
C LEU A 614 -7.26 16.65 8.70
N ILE A 615 -8.03 16.26 9.72
CA ILE A 615 -9.44 16.63 9.83
C ILE A 615 -9.60 18.12 10.18
N PRO A 616 -8.91 18.67 11.20
CA PRO A 616 -8.93 20.10 11.50
C PRO A 616 -8.61 20.95 10.28
N TRP A 617 -7.58 20.61 9.50
CA TRP A 617 -7.21 21.37 8.31
C TRP A 617 -8.26 21.28 7.19
N VAL A 618 -8.83 20.10 6.94
CA VAL A 618 -9.83 19.92 5.88
C VAL A 618 -11.11 20.68 6.22
N VAL A 619 -11.61 20.55 7.46
CA VAL A 619 -12.84 21.22 7.88
C VAL A 619 -12.65 22.73 7.95
N SER A 620 -11.59 23.23 8.60
CA SER A 620 -11.30 24.67 8.64
C SER A 620 -11.10 25.29 7.26
N THR A 621 -10.48 24.58 6.31
CA THR A 621 -10.34 25.10 4.93
C THR A 621 -11.68 25.15 4.18
N GLN A 622 -12.58 24.20 4.41
CA GLN A 622 -13.84 24.07 3.65
C GLN A 622 -14.99 24.91 4.20
N PHE A 623 -15.03 25.07 5.53
CA PHE A 623 -16.05 25.87 6.22
C PHE A 623 -15.52 27.24 6.66
N LEU A 624 -14.21 27.49 6.55
CA LEU A 624 -13.54 28.70 7.04
C LEU A 624 -13.81 28.97 8.52
N ASP A 625 -13.98 27.89 9.28
CA ASP A 625 -14.22 27.94 10.71
C ASP A 625 -12.90 27.74 11.48
N GLU A 626 -12.58 28.71 12.32
CA GLU A 626 -11.41 28.72 13.20
C GLU A 626 -11.69 27.99 14.52
N GLU A 627 -12.96 27.89 14.94
CA GLU A 627 -13.32 27.30 16.23
C GLU A 627 -13.16 25.78 16.21
N PHE A 628 -13.53 25.13 15.10
CA PHE A 628 -13.33 23.69 14.93
C PHE A 628 -11.87 23.25 15.07
N ALA A 629 -10.90 24.08 14.66
CA ALA A 629 -9.49 23.73 14.76
C ALA A 629 -8.97 23.72 16.21
N GLY A 630 -9.64 24.45 17.12
CA GLY A 630 -9.37 24.45 18.55
C GLY A 630 -9.95 23.24 19.29
N LEU A 631 -10.94 22.55 18.70
CA LEU A 631 -11.54 21.35 19.30
C LEU A 631 -10.54 20.20 19.38
N SER A 632 -10.71 19.35 20.39
CA SER A 632 -9.93 18.13 20.59
C SER A 632 -10.65 16.96 19.94
N GLY A 633 -10.01 16.30 18.99
CA GLY A 633 -10.61 15.18 18.27
C GLY A 633 -9.70 13.96 18.20
N ALA A 634 -10.28 12.84 17.79
CA ALA A 634 -9.48 11.70 17.38
C ALA A 634 -9.93 11.15 16.03
N ARG A 635 -8.96 10.92 15.16
CA ARG A 635 -9.15 10.30 13.86
C ARG A 635 -8.90 8.80 13.96
N VAL A 636 -9.90 7.99 13.63
CA VAL A 636 -9.69 6.57 13.32
C VAL A 636 -9.00 6.50 11.96
N VAL A 637 -7.69 6.26 11.99
CA VAL A 637 -6.83 6.21 10.79
C VAL A 637 -7.04 4.89 10.05
N ARG A 638 -7.11 3.78 10.79
CA ARG A 638 -7.29 2.43 10.24
C ARG A 638 -8.13 1.57 11.16
N ILE A 639 -8.99 0.77 10.54
CA ILE A 639 -9.67 -0.36 11.17
C ILE A 639 -9.41 -1.60 10.32
N ALA A 640 -8.84 -2.62 10.94
CA ALA A 640 -8.45 -3.87 10.30
C ALA A 640 -9.19 -5.02 10.96
N THR A 641 -10.05 -5.70 10.21
CA THR A 641 -10.81 -6.87 10.65
C THR A 641 -10.38 -8.05 9.79
N ASN A 642 -10.34 -9.25 10.37
CA ASN A 642 -9.91 -10.41 9.61
C ASN A 642 -10.92 -10.66 8.46
N PRO A 643 -10.49 -10.71 7.18
CA PRO A 643 -11.40 -10.91 6.05
C PRO A 643 -12.28 -12.17 6.19
N ASP A 644 -11.78 -13.22 6.84
CA ASP A 644 -12.52 -14.47 7.06
C ASP A 644 -13.75 -14.27 7.99
N TYR A 645 -13.72 -13.27 8.87
CA TYR A 645 -14.76 -12.98 9.86
C TYR A 645 -15.46 -11.63 9.66
N GLY A 646 -15.31 -11.00 8.49
CA GLY A 646 -15.80 -9.64 8.23
C GLY A 646 -17.31 -9.44 8.44
N ASN A 647 -18.10 -10.51 8.29
CA ASN A 647 -19.56 -10.46 8.42
C ASN A 647 -20.07 -10.61 9.87
N MET A 648 -19.21 -10.93 10.84
CA MET A 648 -19.64 -11.17 12.23
C MET A 648 -19.79 -9.89 13.08
N GLY A 649 -19.35 -8.73 12.57
CA GLY A 649 -19.54 -7.45 13.25
C GLY A 649 -18.49 -7.07 14.31
N TYR A 650 -17.32 -7.73 14.34
CA TYR A 650 -16.23 -7.39 15.26
C TYR A 650 -15.75 -5.93 15.13
N GLY A 651 -15.75 -5.37 13.92
CA GLY A 651 -15.39 -3.97 13.69
C GLY A 651 -16.39 -2.99 14.33
N SER A 652 -17.69 -3.30 14.27
CA SER A 652 -18.72 -2.49 14.92
C SER A 652 -18.56 -2.51 16.44
N ARG A 653 -18.35 -3.70 17.01
CA ARG A 653 -18.08 -3.85 18.45
C ARG A 653 -16.83 -3.10 18.90
N ALA A 654 -15.76 -3.13 18.12
CA ALA A 654 -14.53 -2.39 18.43
C ALA A 654 -14.76 -0.87 18.46
N LEU A 655 -15.57 -0.33 17.54
CA LEU A 655 -15.91 1.09 17.53
C LEU A 655 -16.86 1.50 18.67
N GLU A 656 -17.82 0.65 19.01
CA GLU A 656 -18.70 0.85 20.18
C GLU A 656 -17.88 0.96 21.46
N LEU A 657 -17.03 -0.03 21.74
CA LEU A 657 -16.15 -0.04 22.92
C LEU A 657 -15.18 1.15 22.94
N LEU A 658 -14.68 1.56 21.78
CA LEU A 658 -13.80 2.72 21.65
C LEU A 658 -14.54 4.03 21.94
N THR A 659 -15.78 4.16 21.47
CA THR A 659 -16.62 5.33 21.73
C THR A 659 -16.95 5.40 23.22
N GLU A 660 -17.39 4.29 23.82
CA GLU A 660 -17.66 4.19 25.26
C GLU A 660 -16.42 4.52 26.12
N PHE A 661 -15.22 4.14 25.65
CA PHE A 661 -13.97 4.47 26.34
C PHE A 661 -13.70 5.98 26.35
N TYR A 662 -13.82 6.66 25.20
CA TYR A 662 -13.60 8.11 25.13
C TYR A 662 -14.73 8.94 25.76
N GLU A 663 -15.95 8.39 25.84
CA GLU A 663 -17.06 8.98 26.62
C GLU A 663 -16.90 8.78 28.14
N GLY A 664 -15.89 8.01 28.59
CA GLY A 664 -15.61 7.79 30.01
C GLY A 664 -16.54 6.79 30.72
N LYS A 665 -17.35 6.03 29.97
CA LYS A 665 -18.34 5.06 30.52
C LYS A 665 -17.68 3.84 31.22
N HIS A 666 -16.41 3.56 30.95
CA HIS A 666 -15.66 2.38 31.45
C HIS A 666 -14.80 2.63 32.69
N ILE A 667 -14.83 3.83 33.28
CA ILE A 667 -14.00 4.17 34.44
C ILE A 667 -14.68 3.64 35.71
N SER A 668 -14.04 2.68 36.39
CA SER A 668 -14.49 2.20 37.70
C SER A 668 -14.41 3.32 38.73
N LEU A 669 -15.56 3.81 39.21
CA LEU A 669 -15.68 4.82 40.28
C LEU A 669 -15.11 4.37 41.64
N SER A 670 -14.68 3.10 41.78
CA SER A 670 -14.22 2.49 43.02
C SER A 670 -12.73 2.68 43.33
N GLU A 671 -11.92 3.17 42.38
CA GLU A 671 -10.52 3.49 42.64
C GLU A 671 -10.36 4.98 42.98
N GLY A 672 -10.03 5.25 44.25
CA GLY A 672 -9.85 6.60 44.77
C GLY A 672 -8.84 7.41 43.96
N GLU A 673 -9.09 8.73 43.90
CA GLU A 673 -8.42 9.73 43.06
C GLU A 673 -6.88 9.81 43.20
N SER A 674 -6.27 9.12 44.17
CA SER A 674 -4.84 9.19 44.49
C SER A 674 -3.97 8.04 43.93
N ASN A 675 -4.55 6.92 43.49
CA ASN A 675 -3.75 5.75 43.05
C ASN A 675 -3.68 5.53 41.53
N ALA A 676 -4.61 6.11 40.76
CA ALA A 676 -4.66 5.93 39.30
C ALA A 676 -3.67 6.84 38.53
N THR A 677 -3.27 7.97 39.11
CA THR A 677 -2.29 8.90 38.51
C THR A 677 -0.83 8.52 38.78
N SER A 678 -0.56 7.68 39.79
CA SER A 678 0.81 7.44 40.28
C SER A 678 1.45 6.13 39.80
N SER A 679 0.68 5.19 39.24
CA SER A 679 1.14 3.82 39.02
C SER A 679 1.52 3.47 37.58
N HIS A 680 0.98 4.13 36.54
CA HIS A 680 1.03 3.59 35.18
C HIS A 680 1.41 4.54 34.03
N GLU A 681 1.71 5.82 34.27
CA GLU A 681 2.54 6.65 33.37
C GLU A 681 4.04 6.37 33.60
N LYS A 682 4.43 5.10 33.76
CA LYS A 682 5.84 4.75 33.56
C LYS A 682 6.09 4.70 32.06
N GLU A 683 6.09 5.87 31.43
CA GLU A 683 6.82 6.03 30.17
C GLU A 683 8.24 5.51 30.40
N MET A 684 8.80 4.81 29.41
CA MET A 684 10.16 4.31 29.53
C MET A 684 11.10 5.47 29.91
N VAL A 685 11.89 5.30 30.97
CA VAL A 685 12.93 6.26 31.32
C VAL A 685 13.86 6.39 30.12
N ARG A 686 13.86 7.58 29.50
CA ARG A 686 14.73 7.92 28.38
C ARG A 686 16.19 7.70 28.82
N VAL A 687 17.03 7.21 27.91
CA VAL A 687 18.48 7.19 28.17
C VAL A 687 18.88 8.64 28.47
N THR A 688 19.38 8.89 29.68
CA THR A 688 19.69 10.26 30.10
C THR A 688 20.93 10.77 29.39
N ASP A 689 21.04 12.08 29.18
CA ASP A 689 22.22 12.69 28.54
C ASP A 689 23.53 12.33 29.28
N ALA A 690 23.46 12.14 30.60
CA ALA A 690 24.58 11.67 31.42
C ALA A 690 25.01 10.21 31.13
N GLU A 691 24.08 9.32 30.78
CA GLU A 691 24.38 7.95 30.33
C GLU A 691 24.94 7.92 28.90
N LEU A 692 24.62 8.93 28.07
CA LEU A 692 25.17 9.08 26.72
C LEU A 692 26.60 9.64 26.72
N GLU A 693 26.93 10.52 27.66
CA GLU A 693 28.27 11.12 27.80
C GLU A 693 29.33 10.13 28.32
N SER A 694 28.93 9.13 29.10
CA SER A 694 29.83 8.11 29.67
C SER A 694 29.98 6.85 28.81
N ALA A 695 29.20 6.71 27.74
CA ALA A 695 29.19 5.52 26.88
C ALA A 695 30.29 5.56 25.80
N SER A 696 30.90 4.41 25.50
CA SER A 696 31.92 4.25 24.44
C SER A 696 31.61 3.06 23.53
N LEU A 697 31.92 3.17 22.23
CA LEU A 697 31.58 2.16 21.20
C LEU A 697 32.07 0.73 21.51
N LEU A 698 33.17 0.57 22.25
CA LEU A 698 33.74 -0.73 22.60
C LEU A 698 33.10 -1.36 23.84
N GLN A 699 32.52 -0.55 24.74
CA GLN A 699 31.91 -0.99 26.00
C GLN A 699 30.38 -1.08 25.92
N ASP A 700 29.77 -0.54 24.87
CA ASP A 700 28.33 -0.57 24.65
C ASP A 700 27.81 -2.00 24.42
N ASN A 701 27.10 -2.54 25.41
CA ASN A 701 26.37 -3.80 25.29
C ASN A 701 24.89 -3.54 25.04
N VAL A 702 24.50 -3.46 23.76
CA VAL A 702 23.10 -3.31 23.36
C VAL A 702 22.42 -4.68 23.38
N GLN A 703 21.61 -4.93 24.41
CA GLN A 703 20.80 -6.15 24.55
C GLN A 703 19.32 -5.82 24.69
N ILE A 704 18.48 -6.80 24.34
CA ILE A 704 17.04 -6.72 24.59
C ILE A 704 16.84 -6.58 26.11
N ARG A 705 16.04 -5.59 26.52
CA ARG A 705 15.76 -5.33 27.94
C ARG A 705 14.94 -6.47 28.55
N ASP A 706 15.15 -6.74 29.84
CA ASP A 706 14.42 -7.78 30.56
C ASP A 706 12.91 -7.48 30.65
N ILE A 707 12.08 -8.51 30.49
CA ILE A 707 10.61 -8.40 30.49
C ILE A 707 10.07 -7.82 31.80
N ARG A 708 10.75 -8.05 32.92
CA ARG A 708 10.31 -7.62 34.26
C ARG A 708 10.49 -6.13 34.54
N THR A 709 11.37 -5.45 33.80
CA THR A 709 11.61 -4.01 33.94
C THR A 709 10.75 -3.19 32.99
N MET A 710 10.17 -3.84 31.97
CA MET A 710 9.32 -3.20 30.97
C MET A 710 7.85 -3.13 31.44
N PRO A 711 7.10 -2.10 31.00
CA PRO A 711 5.66 -2.08 31.21
C PRO A 711 4.97 -3.26 30.49
N PRO A 712 3.75 -3.65 30.91
CA PRO A 712 3.02 -4.71 30.21
C PRO A 712 2.71 -4.32 28.76
N LEU A 713 2.63 -5.31 27.87
CA LEU A 713 2.28 -5.11 26.45
C LEU A 713 0.85 -4.60 26.27
N PHE A 714 -0.05 -5.03 27.15
CA PHE A 714 -1.46 -4.68 27.13
C PHE A 714 -1.83 -3.89 28.38
N ALA A 715 -2.64 -2.86 28.19
CA ALA A 715 -3.34 -2.17 29.26
C ALA A 715 -4.85 -2.41 29.08
N ARG A 716 -5.56 -2.69 30.18
CA ARG A 716 -7.02 -2.79 30.15
C ARG A 716 -7.61 -1.39 30.05
N LEU A 717 -8.70 -1.24 29.30
CA LEU A 717 -9.36 0.07 29.13
C LEU A 717 -9.88 0.64 30.45
N SER A 718 -10.32 -0.21 31.38
CA SER A 718 -10.83 0.19 32.69
C SER A 718 -9.75 0.81 33.60
N GLU A 719 -8.48 0.50 33.35
CA GLU A 719 -7.35 0.95 34.18
C GLU A 719 -6.77 2.29 33.69
N ARG A 720 -7.23 2.80 32.53
CA ARG A 720 -6.68 4.02 31.91
C ARG A 720 -7.74 5.09 31.77
N ARG A 721 -7.38 6.34 32.11
CA ARG A 721 -8.21 7.51 31.83
C ARG A 721 -8.02 7.96 30.37
N PRO A 722 -9.11 8.14 29.61
CA PRO A 722 -9.05 8.69 28.24
C PRO A 722 -8.67 10.18 28.28
N HIS A 723 -8.12 10.69 27.18
CA HIS A 723 -8.05 12.13 26.95
C HIS A 723 -9.46 12.67 26.69
N PRO A 724 -9.80 13.89 27.15
CA PRO A 724 -11.06 14.51 26.79
C PRO A 724 -11.09 14.79 25.28
N LEU A 725 -12.08 14.23 24.60
CA LEU A 725 -12.30 14.37 23.17
C LEU A 725 -13.72 14.89 22.91
N ASP A 726 -13.85 15.76 21.92
CA ASP A 726 -15.12 16.35 21.49
C ASP A 726 -15.73 15.55 20.32
N TYR A 727 -14.89 15.02 19.42
CA TYR A 727 -15.33 14.27 18.25
C TYR A 727 -14.43 13.09 17.88
N LEU A 728 -15.04 12.10 17.23
CA LEU A 728 -14.35 11.03 16.50
C LEU A 728 -14.55 11.24 14.99
N GLY A 729 -13.46 11.16 14.24
CA GLY A 729 -13.46 11.36 12.80
C GLY A 729 -12.85 10.18 12.04
N VAL A 730 -13.26 10.00 10.80
CA VAL A 730 -12.70 8.99 9.89
C VAL A 730 -12.39 9.61 8.55
N SER A 731 -11.33 9.12 7.89
CA SER A 731 -11.00 9.49 6.50
C SER A 731 -10.70 8.22 5.71
N TYR A 732 -11.47 7.97 4.64
CA TYR A 732 -11.35 6.74 3.85
C TYR A 732 -11.74 6.93 2.38
N GLY A 733 -11.34 6.01 1.51
CA GLY A 733 -11.81 5.92 0.13
C GLY A 733 -13.26 5.43 0.07
N LEU A 734 -14.13 6.23 -0.52
CA LEU A 734 -15.58 6.01 -0.51
C LEU A 734 -15.94 4.75 -1.31
N THR A 735 -16.38 3.72 -0.60
CA THR A 735 -17.01 2.51 -1.16
C THR A 735 -18.33 2.24 -0.45
N GLN A 736 -19.28 1.62 -1.14
CA GLN A 736 -20.61 1.34 -0.58
C GLN A 736 -20.57 0.50 0.72
N PRO A 737 -19.77 -0.59 0.83
CA PRO A 737 -19.70 -1.37 2.07
C PRO A 737 -19.16 -0.58 3.25
N LEU A 738 -18.08 0.20 3.04
CA LEU A 738 -17.49 1.03 4.10
C LEU A 738 -18.43 2.16 4.50
N HIS A 739 -19.09 2.81 3.54
CA HIS A 739 -20.06 3.86 3.85
C HIS A 739 -21.22 3.33 4.70
N LYS A 740 -21.76 2.15 4.36
CA LYS A 740 -22.79 1.49 5.16
C LYS A 740 -22.31 1.13 6.56
N PHE A 741 -21.06 0.70 6.70
CA PHE A 741 -20.43 0.41 7.99
C PHE A 741 -20.37 1.66 8.88
N TRP A 742 -19.85 2.78 8.37
CA TRP A 742 -19.74 4.03 9.12
C TRP A 742 -21.10 4.67 9.44
N LYS A 743 -22.04 4.62 8.50
CA LYS A 743 -23.41 5.07 8.71
C LYS A 743 -24.10 4.31 9.84
N ARG A 744 -23.93 2.98 9.91
CA ARG A 744 -24.45 2.15 11.01
C ARG A 744 -23.80 2.47 12.36
N ALA A 745 -22.54 2.90 12.34
CA ALA A 745 -21.81 3.33 13.53
C ALA A 745 -22.14 4.78 13.96
N GLY A 746 -23.09 5.46 13.30
CA GLY A 746 -23.53 6.81 13.67
C GLY A 746 -22.60 7.94 13.20
N TYR A 747 -21.73 7.69 12.22
CA TYR A 747 -20.89 8.74 11.63
C TYR A 747 -21.66 9.50 10.54
N VAL A 748 -21.48 10.82 10.52
CA VAL A 748 -22.13 11.75 9.59
C VAL A 748 -21.11 12.26 8.57
N PRO A 749 -21.40 12.23 7.26
CA PRO A 749 -20.49 12.75 6.24
C PRO A 749 -20.45 14.28 6.26
N VAL A 750 -19.24 14.84 6.27
CA VAL A 750 -18.99 16.29 6.33
C VAL A 750 -18.26 16.80 5.09
N TYR A 751 -17.41 15.97 4.47
CA TYR A 751 -16.68 16.36 3.28
C TYR A 751 -16.43 15.16 2.36
N LEU A 752 -16.55 15.41 1.05
CA LEU A 752 -16.21 14.45 0.00
C LEU A 752 -15.36 15.14 -1.07
N ARG A 753 -14.17 14.60 -1.33
CA ARG A 753 -13.24 15.16 -2.32
C ARG A 753 -13.74 14.91 -3.75
N GLN A 754 -13.77 15.95 -4.58
CA GLN A 754 -14.22 15.84 -5.98
C GLN A 754 -13.23 15.09 -6.89
N THR A 755 -11.93 15.22 -6.65
CA THR A 755 -10.91 14.48 -7.41
C THR A 755 -10.73 13.09 -6.82
N ALA A 756 -10.96 12.05 -7.62
CA ALA A 756 -10.64 10.69 -7.25
C ALA A 756 -9.13 10.52 -7.05
N ASN A 757 -8.74 9.61 -6.16
CA ASN A 757 -7.34 9.23 -6.01
C ASN A 757 -6.94 8.35 -7.22
N GLU A 758 -5.86 8.71 -7.92
CA GLU A 758 -5.38 7.96 -9.10
C GLU A 758 -5.08 6.49 -8.80
N LEU A 759 -4.63 6.19 -7.57
CA LEU A 759 -4.23 4.85 -7.15
C LEU A 759 -5.41 3.91 -6.89
N THR A 760 -6.51 4.41 -6.35
CA THR A 760 -7.67 3.57 -5.98
C THR A 760 -8.88 3.83 -6.88
N GLY A 761 -8.89 4.93 -7.63
CA GLY A 761 -10.06 5.40 -8.37
C GLY A 761 -11.21 5.89 -7.48
N GLU A 762 -10.99 5.97 -6.16
CA GLU A 762 -12.02 6.30 -5.18
C GLU A 762 -11.87 7.74 -4.67
N HIS A 763 -13.00 8.34 -4.29
CA HIS A 763 -13.04 9.68 -3.70
C HIS A 763 -12.86 9.58 -2.19
N THR A 764 -12.02 10.44 -1.60
CA THR A 764 -11.83 10.46 -0.15
C THR A 764 -13.00 11.14 0.54
N ALA A 765 -13.64 10.44 1.48
CA ALA A 765 -14.70 10.95 2.35
C ALA A 765 -14.16 11.20 3.76
N VAL A 766 -14.61 12.28 4.40
CA VAL A 766 -14.44 12.55 5.83
C VAL A 766 -15.80 12.51 6.50
N MET A 767 -15.93 11.68 7.53
CA MET A 767 -17.13 11.57 8.35
C MET A 767 -16.78 11.79 9.82
N LEU A 768 -17.67 12.45 10.55
CA LEU A 768 -17.48 12.82 11.96
C LEU A 768 -18.62 12.25 12.82
N ARG A 769 -18.34 12.03 14.08
CA ARG A 769 -19.30 11.68 15.13
C ARG A 769 -18.95 12.47 16.39
N THR A 770 -19.94 13.17 16.95
CA THR A 770 -19.81 13.86 18.24
C THR A 770 -19.82 12.84 19.39
N LEU A 771 -19.07 13.13 20.45
CA LEU A 771 -19.09 12.33 21.68
C LEU A 771 -20.02 12.98 22.72
N GLU A 772 -20.73 12.15 23.49
CA GLU A 772 -21.55 12.61 24.61
C GLU A 772 -20.66 12.99 25.80
N SER A 773 -19.98 14.13 25.72
CA SER A 773 -19.25 14.73 26.84
C SER A 773 -19.98 15.97 27.33
N SER A 774 -19.96 16.24 28.63
CA SER A 774 -20.70 17.32 29.32
C SER A 774 -20.40 18.74 28.81
N ALA A 775 -19.41 18.90 27.93
CA ALA A 775 -18.88 20.18 27.46
C ALA A 775 -19.10 20.49 25.97
N SER A 776 -19.51 19.53 25.12
CA SER A 776 -19.62 19.74 23.67
C SER A 776 -21.07 19.74 23.18
N ASP A 777 -21.50 20.87 22.63
CA ASP A 777 -22.78 20.99 21.92
C ASP A 777 -22.70 20.25 20.55
N PRO A 778 -23.57 19.27 20.25
CA PRO A 778 -23.57 18.58 18.96
C PRO A 778 -24.08 19.44 17.78
N ALA A 779 -24.62 20.65 18.03
CA ALA A 779 -25.22 21.49 17.00
C ALA A 779 -24.27 21.85 15.84
N TRP A 780 -22.97 22.04 16.11
CA TRP A 780 -21.98 22.36 15.06
C TRP A 780 -21.89 21.25 14.00
N LEU A 781 -22.02 19.98 14.40
CA LEU A 781 -22.00 18.86 13.45
C LEU A 781 -23.26 18.88 12.56
N GLY A 782 -24.41 19.23 13.14
CA GLY A 782 -25.65 19.45 12.39
C GLY A 782 -25.53 20.57 11.37
N ALA A 783 -24.87 21.68 11.73
CA ALA A 783 -24.64 22.82 10.83
C ALA A 783 -23.73 22.44 9.66
N PHE A 784 -22.64 21.72 9.91
CA PHE A 784 -21.77 21.19 8.86
C PHE A 784 -22.46 20.16 7.98
N ALA A 785 -23.27 19.26 8.56
CA ALA A 785 -24.05 18.29 7.80
C ALA A 785 -25.06 18.97 6.87
N LYS A 786 -25.72 20.05 7.31
CA LYS A 786 -26.66 20.83 6.51
C LYS A 786 -25.99 21.50 5.31
N ASP A 787 -24.83 22.10 5.53
CA ASP A 787 -24.08 22.73 4.45
C ASP A 787 -23.48 21.68 3.49
N PHE A 788 -22.94 20.58 4.01
CA PHE A 788 -22.51 19.44 3.20
C PHE A 788 -23.66 18.88 2.35
N HIS A 789 -24.84 18.69 2.92
CA HIS A 789 -26.03 18.19 2.22
C HIS A 789 -26.45 19.12 1.07
N ARG A 790 -26.36 20.44 1.26
CA ARG A 790 -26.60 21.42 0.20
C ARG A 790 -25.54 21.35 -0.89
N ARG A 791 -24.25 21.35 -0.52
CA ARG A 791 -23.12 21.29 -1.46
C ARG A 791 -23.13 19.99 -2.25
N PHE A 792 -23.38 18.86 -1.61
CA PHE A 792 -23.38 17.53 -2.22
C PHE A 792 -24.42 17.45 -3.34
N ARG A 793 -25.67 17.89 -3.07
CA ARG A 793 -26.73 17.94 -4.09
C ARG A 793 -26.35 18.77 -5.31
N ALA A 794 -25.75 19.94 -5.10
CA ALA A 794 -25.27 20.79 -6.20
C ALA A 794 -24.10 20.16 -6.98
N LEU A 795 -23.27 19.35 -6.32
CA LEU A 795 -22.10 18.70 -6.92
C LEU A 795 -22.40 17.38 -7.64
N LEU A 796 -23.57 16.77 -7.42
CA LEU A 796 -23.97 15.48 -8.00
C LEU A 796 -23.95 15.46 -9.53
N GLY A 797 -24.32 16.58 -10.18
CA GLY A 797 -24.32 16.70 -11.65
C GLY A 797 -22.95 16.88 -12.30
N TYR A 798 -21.87 17.07 -11.51
CA TYR A 798 -20.50 17.27 -12.01
C TYR A 798 -19.70 15.95 -11.96
N GLN A 799 -18.58 15.93 -11.22
CA GLN A 799 -17.69 14.76 -11.12
C GLN A 799 -18.38 13.55 -10.46
N PHE A 800 -19.38 13.79 -9.62
CA PHE A 800 -20.13 12.74 -8.92
C PHE A 800 -21.23 12.09 -9.76
N ARG A 801 -21.39 12.49 -11.04
CA ARG A 801 -22.24 11.80 -12.01
C ARG A 801 -21.79 10.35 -12.25
N ALA A 802 -20.49 10.08 -12.07
CA ALA A 802 -19.92 8.75 -12.24
C ALA A 802 -20.32 7.76 -11.11
N PHE A 803 -20.80 8.26 -9.96
CA PHE A 803 -21.24 7.39 -8.87
C PHE A 803 -22.54 6.68 -9.20
N GLY A 804 -22.71 5.47 -8.66
CA GLY A 804 -24.01 4.82 -8.70
C GLY A 804 -25.09 5.63 -7.95
N ALA A 805 -26.31 5.67 -8.48
CA ALA A 805 -27.47 6.32 -7.87
C ALA A 805 -27.74 5.80 -6.45
N VAL A 806 -27.56 4.49 -6.21
CA VAL A 806 -27.71 3.88 -4.87
C VAL A 806 -26.63 4.38 -3.90
N GLN A 807 -25.41 4.58 -4.39
CA GLN A 807 -24.32 5.11 -3.57
C GLN A 807 -24.55 6.58 -3.22
N ALA A 808 -24.99 7.38 -4.20
CA ALA A 808 -25.36 8.78 -3.99
C ALA A 808 -26.49 8.92 -2.95
N LEU A 809 -27.53 8.08 -3.07
CA LEU A 809 -28.64 8.03 -2.12
C LEU A 809 -28.18 7.67 -0.69
N ALA A 810 -27.30 6.68 -0.56
CA ALA A 810 -26.80 6.28 0.76
C ALA A 810 -26.08 7.44 1.48
N ILE A 811 -25.33 8.26 0.75
CA ILE A 811 -24.60 9.44 1.25
C ILE A 811 -25.57 10.55 1.64
N ASP A 812 -26.57 10.81 0.80
CA ASP A 812 -27.63 11.79 1.05
C ASP A 812 -28.42 11.45 2.33
N GLU A 813 -28.76 10.19 2.51
CA GLU A 813 -29.38 9.70 3.75
C GLU A 813 -28.44 9.82 4.96
N GLY A 814 -27.14 9.58 4.79
CA GLY A 814 -26.15 9.77 5.85
C GLY A 814 -26.01 11.24 6.26
N ALA A 815 -26.05 12.17 5.31
CA ALA A 815 -26.07 13.61 5.59
C ALA A 815 -27.38 14.02 6.27
N SER A 816 -28.51 13.44 5.84
CA SER A 816 -29.83 13.69 6.43
C SER A 816 -29.92 13.23 7.89
N GLN A 817 -29.23 12.15 8.27
CA GLN A 817 -29.12 11.74 9.68
C GLN A 817 -28.39 12.79 10.54
N GLY A 818 -27.47 13.57 9.97
CA GLY A 818 -26.84 14.69 10.68
C GLY A 818 -27.80 15.84 10.94
N LEU A 819 -28.81 16.05 10.09
CA LEU A 819 -29.79 17.12 10.25
C LEU A 819 -30.69 16.93 11.48
N SER A 820 -30.90 15.70 11.95
CA SER A 820 -31.66 15.47 13.19
C SER A 820 -30.95 15.93 14.46
N LEU A 821 -29.65 16.26 14.37
CA LEU A 821 -28.87 16.83 15.47
C LEU A 821 -29.09 18.34 15.62
N LEU A 822 -29.73 18.99 14.66
CA LEU A 822 -30.06 20.41 14.72
C LEU A 822 -31.27 20.67 15.62
N GLU A 823 -31.25 21.81 16.31
CA GLU A 823 -32.42 22.32 17.02
C GLU A 823 -33.62 22.51 16.08
N ALA A 824 -34.83 22.36 16.63
CA ALA A 824 -36.08 22.42 15.87
C ALA A 824 -36.28 23.74 15.08
N THR A 825 -35.63 24.83 15.48
CA THR A 825 -35.64 26.14 14.82
C THR A 825 -34.83 26.18 13.51
N GLU A 826 -33.78 25.36 13.41
CA GLU A 826 -32.88 25.30 12.26
C GLU A 826 -33.24 24.17 11.26
N GLN A 827 -34.22 23.33 11.64
CA GLN A 827 -34.77 22.29 10.80
C GLN A 827 -35.51 22.87 9.58
N VAL A 828 -35.62 22.04 8.53
CA VAL A 828 -36.17 22.47 7.24
C VAL A 828 -37.67 22.76 7.37
N ARG A 829 -38.07 23.98 7.01
CA ARG A 829 -39.49 24.36 6.97
C ARG A 829 -40.22 23.66 5.82
N PRO A 830 -41.49 23.27 6.02
CA PRO A 830 -42.31 22.70 4.96
C PRO A 830 -42.52 23.71 3.82
N LEU A 831 -42.82 23.19 2.62
CA LEU A 831 -43.05 24.02 1.44
C LEU A 831 -44.39 24.76 1.54
N ASP A 832 -44.35 26.09 1.53
CA ASP A 832 -45.54 26.95 1.41
C ASP A 832 -45.90 27.22 -0.06
N LYS A 833 -47.17 27.54 -0.33
CA LYS A 833 -47.63 27.90 -1.69
C LYS A 833 -46.81 29.03 -2.32
N LYS A 834 -46.44 30.05 -1.54
CA LYS A 834 -45.56 31.13 -2.02
C LYS A 834 -44.20 30.62 -2.49
N GLY A 835 -43.62 29.67 -1.77
CA GLY A 835 -42.35 29.04 -2.15
C GLY A 835 -42.50 28.10 -3.36
N LEU A 836 -43.70 27.56 -3.62
CA LEU A 836 -43.98 26.81 -4.84
C LEU A 836 -44.07 27.73 -6.06
N ASP A 837 -44.81 28.84 -5.94
CA ASP A 837 -44.99 29.83 -7.01
C ASP A 837 -43.68 30.58 -7.36
N GLU A 838 -42.71 30.63 -6.43
CA GLU A 838 -41.35 31.13 -6.69
C GLU A 838 -40.48 30.16 -7.51
N VAL A 839 -40.69 28.85 -7.35
CA VAL A 839 -39.87 27.81 -8.00
C VAL A 839 -40.46 27.38 -9.34
N PHE A 840 -41.79 27.30 -9.45
CA PHE A 840 -42.49 26.84 -10.65
C PHE A 840 -43.42 27.91 -11.20
N SER A 841 -43.40 28.11 -12.52
CA SER A 841 -44.39 28.96 -13.16
C SER A 841 -45.76 28.27 -13.24
N PRO A 842 -46.87 29.01 -13.37
CA PRO A 842 -48.18 28.42 -13.62
C PRO A 842 -48.23 27.51 -14.87
N PHE A 843 -47.37 27.78 -15.87
CA PHE A 843 -47.26 26.95 -17.06
C PHE A 843 -46.57 25.61 -16.77
N ASP A 844 -45.58 25.60 -15.87
CA ASP A 844 -44.90 24.38 -15.46
C ASP A 844 -45.82 23.47 -14.65
N LEU A 845 -46.65 24.06 -13.77
CA LEU A 845 -47.68 23.31 -13.06
C LEU A 845 -48.71 22.69 -14.02
N LYS A 846 -49.11 23.41 -15.08
CA LYS A 846 -49.99 22.86 -16.12
C LYS A 846 -49.35 21.73 -16.94
N ARG A 847 -48.03 21.82 -17.20
CA ARG A 847 -47.27 20.76 -17.86
C ARG A 847 -47.19 19.51 -16.98
N LEU A 848 -46.96 19.68 -15.67
CA LEU A 848 -46.96 18.58 -14.71
C LEU A 848 -48.33 17.91 -14.62
N ASP A 849 -49.41 18.68 -14.63
CA ASP A 849 -50.79 18.17 -14.65
C ASP A 849 -51.06 17.35 -15.93
N SER A 850 -50.67 17.90 -17.08
CA SER A 850 -50.80 17.21 -18.38
C SER A 850 -49.94 15.94 -18.47
N TYR A 851 -48.78 15.90 -17.81
CA TYR A 851 -47.95 14.70 -17.72
C TYR A 851 -48.55 13.67 -16.75
N ALA A 852 -49.15 14.10 -15.64
CA ALA A 852 -49.88 13.23 -14.72
C ALA A 852 -51.07 12.52 -15.40
N ASP A 853 -51.71 13.21 -16.35
CA ASP A 853 -52.76 12.64 -17.21
C ASP A 853 -52.22 11.74 -18.37
N ASN A 854 -50.90 11.51 -18.44
CA ASN A 854 -50.20 10.78 -19.51
C ASN A 854 -50.40 11.36 -20.93
N MET A 855 -50.65 12.68 -21.04
CA MET A 855 -50.85 13.35 -22.34
C MET A 855 -49.55 13.85 -22.98
N LEU A 856 -48.46 13.88 -22.22
CA LEU A 856 -47.15 14.39 -22.63
C LEU A 856 -46.04 13.36 -22.39
N ASP A 857 -45.00 13.40 -23.22
CA ASP A 857 -43.80 12.58 -23.01
C ASP A 857 -42.90 13.15 -21.90
N TYR A 858 -42.10 12.28 -21.28
CA TYR A 858 -41.20 12.66 -20.18
C TYR A 858 -40.17 13.73 -20.56
N HIS A 859 -39.82 13.85 -21.85
CA HIS A 859 -38.92 14.89 -22.35
C HIS A 859 -39.44 16.31 -22.04
N VAL A 860 -40.76 16.48 -21.94
CA VAL A 860 -41.43 17.76 -21.66
C VAL A 860 -41.46 18.07 -20.17
N ILE A 861 -41.03 17.18 -19.28
CA ILE A 861 -40.91 17.46 -17.83
C ILE A 861 -39.47 17.36 -17.33
N LEU A 862 -38.53 16.96 -18.18
CA LEU A 862 -37.14 16.69 -17.79
C LEU A 862 -36.43 17.95 -17.26
N ASP A 863 -36.82 19.14 -17.74
CA ASP A 863 -36.37 20.44 -17.24
C ASP A 863 -36.85 20.74 -15.81
N LEU A 864 -37.99 20.18 -15.39
CA LEU A 864 -38.58 20.37 -14.06
C LEU A 864 -38.03 19.38 -13.01
N LEU A 865 -37.51 18.22 -13.45
CA LEU A 865 -37.01 17.17 -12.56
C LEU A 865 -35.90 17.63 -11.60
N PRO A 866 -34.91 18.44 -11.99
CA PRO A 866 -33.90 18.94 -11.06
C PRO A 866 -34.49 19.75 -9.89
N ALA A 867 -35.45 20.63 -10.16
CA ALA A 867 -36.11 21.45 -9.14
C ALA A 867 -36.95 20.57 -8.19
N ILE A 868 -37.68 19.59 -8.73
CA ILE A 868 -38.45 18.62 -7.93
C ILE A 868 -37.50 17.81 -7.03
N ALA A 869 -36.39 17.32 -7.58
CA ALA A 869 -35.41 16.56 -6.83
C ALA A 869 -34.74 17.41 -5.72
N GLU A 870 -34.40 18.67 -5.99
CA GLU A 870 -33.84 19.57 -4.98
C GLU A 870 -34.81 19.81 -3.80
N LEU A 871 -36.10 19.97 -4.09
CA LEU A 871 -37.14 20.13 -3.05
C LEU A 871 -37.38 18.84 -2.26
N TYR A 872 -37.36 17.69 -2.95
CA TYR A 872 -37.53 16.37 -2.33
C TYR A 872 -36.38 16.03 -1.38
N PHE A 873 -35.15 16.00 -1.90
CA PHE A 873 -33.96 15.69 -1.11
C PHE A 873 -33.60 16.84 -0.15
N GLY A 874 -34.12 18.04 -0.38
CA GLY A 874 -34.01 19.16 0.55
C GLY A 874 -34.84 19.03 1.81
N GLY A 875 -35.69 17.99 1.94
CA GLY A 875 -36.53 17.78 3.12
C GLY A 875 -37.80 18.65 3.16
N ARG A 876 -38.06 19.48 2.14
CA ARG A 876 -39.26 20.33 2.12
C ARG A 876 -40.54 19.55 1.76
N ILE A 877 -40.38 18.50 0.95
CA ILE A 877 -41.47 17.60 0.52
C ILE A 877 -41.45 16.28 1.32
N ARG A 878 -40.28 15.88 1.83
CA ARG A 878 -40.04 14.61 2.55
C ARG A 878 -40.31 14.75 4.05
N ASN A 879 -41.56 15.01 4.45
CA ASN A 879 -41.98 15.12 5.86
C ASN A 879 -42.99 14.03 6.26
N GLU A 880 -43.31 13.91 7.56
CA GLU A 880 -44.29 12.93 8.08
C GLU A 880 -45.68 13.03 7.42
N TYR A 881 -46.04 14.23 6.94
CA TYR A 881 -47.27 14.51 6.19
C TYR A 881 -47.05 14.69 4.67
N GLY A 882 -45.86 14.35 4.16
CA GLY A 882 -45.44 14.53 2.77
C GLY A 882 -45.36 13.24 1.95
N ILE A 883 -44.71 13.31 0.78
CA ILE A 883 -44.63 12.20 -0.18
C ILE A 883 -43.50 11.24 0.23
N ARG A 884 -43.82 9.96 0.43
CA ARG A 884 -42.85 8.88 0.66
C ARG A 884 -42.69 8.07 -0.62
N LEU A 885 -41.53 8.20 -1.26
CA LEU A 885 -41.14 7.40 -2.42
C LEU A 885 -40.46 6.10 -1.98
N SER A 886 -40.63 5.03 -2.77
CA SER A 886 -39.88 3.80 -2.57
C SER A 886 -38.38 4.01 -2.82
N GLY A 887 -37.51 3.16 -2.26
CA GLY A 887 -36.05 3.33 -2.41
C GLY A 887 -35.57 3.33 -3.86
N VAL A 888 -36.22 2.55 -4.74
CA VAL A 888 -35.90 2.52 -6.18
C VAL A 888 -36.34 3.81 -6.86
N GLN A 889 -37.54 4.33 -6.55
CA GLN A 889 -38.00 5.62 -7.07
C GLN A 889 -37.12 6.79 -6.61
N GLN A 890 -36.64 6.77 -5.36
CA GLN A 890 -35.69 7.76 -4.89
C GLN A 890 -34.35 7.68 -5.64
N ALA A 891 -33.85 6.46 -5.90
CA ALA A 891 -32.64 6.26 -6.69
C ALA A 891 -32.83 6.77 -8.13
N LEU A 892 -34.00 6.53 -8.75
CA LEU A 892 -34.35 7.04 -10.07
C LEU A 892 -34.40 8.58 -10.09
N LEU A 893 -35.13 9.19 -9.14
CA LEU A 893 -35.23 10.65 -9.01
C LEU A 893 -33.86 11.30 -8.75
N CYS A 894 -33.01 10.67 -7.95
CA CYS A 894 -31.63 11.11 -7.73
C CYS A 894 -30.79 11.00 -9.01
N GLY A 895 -30.88 9.86 -9.72
CA GLY A 895 -30.13 9.60 -10.95
C GLY A 895 -30.49 10.55 -12.09
N VAL A 896 -31.78 10.77 -12.33
CA VAL A 896 -32.26 11.65 -13.42
C VAL A 896 -32.23 13.12 -13.00
N GLY A 897 -32.77 13.46 -11.82
CA GLY A 897 -32.92 14.83 -11.38
C GLY A 897 -31.62 15.48 -10.89
N LEU A 898 -30.85 14.81 -10.02
CA LEU A 898 -29.64 15.37 -9.42
C LEU A 898 -28.36 15.01 -10.20
N GLN A 899 -28.16 13.74 -10.55
CA GLN A 899 -26.96 13.30 -11.29
C GLN A 899 -27.04 13.59 -12.80
N ARG A 900 -28.23 13.89 -13.33
CA ARG A 900 -28.48 14.19 -14.75
C ARG A 900 -27.99 13.07 -15.68
N LYS A 901 -28.24 11.81 -15.28
CA LYS A 901 -27.93 10.63 -16.10
C LYS A 901 -28.99 10.39 -17.16
N VAL A 902 -28.58 9.73 -18.23
CA VAL A 902 -29.50 9.22 -19.26
C VAL A 902 -30.15 7.94 -18.73
N LEU A 903 -31.41 7.68 -19.12
CA LEU A 903 -32.14 6.50 -18.68
C LEU A 903 -31.44 5.19 -19.08
N ASP A 904 -30.80 5.13 -20.24
CA ASP A 904 -30.01 3.97 -20.69
C ASP A 904 -28.86 3.60 -19.74
N ASP A 905 -28.23 4.62 -19.12
CA ASP A 905 -27.17 4.40 -18.13
C ASP A 905 -27.77 3.83 -16.83
N LEU A 906 -28.97 4.31 -16.45
CA LEU A 906 -29.69 3.84 -15.27
C LEU A 906 -30.27 2.44 -15.43
N GLU A 907 -30.70 2.05 -16.64
CA GLU A 907 -31.11 0.68 -16.97
C GLU A 907 -29.97 -0.31 -16.70
N LYS A 908 -28.76 0.01 -17.16
CA LYS A 908 -27.57 -0.82 -16.91
C LYS A 908 -27.18 -0.86 -15.44
N GLU A 909 -27.37 0.24 -14.73
CA GLU A 909 -26.96 0.36 -13.33
C GLU A 909 -27.93 -0.34 -12.36
N LEU A 910 -29.23 -0.14 -12.56
CA LEU A 910 -30.29 -0.71 -11.72
C LEU A 910 -30.67 -2.13 -12.14
N GLY A 911 -30.37 -2.52 -13.38
CA GLY A 911 -30.76 -3.81 -13.95
C GLY A 911 -32.26 -3.95 -14.19
N ILE A 912 -32.95 -2.82 -14.42
CA ILE A 912 -34.40 -2.71 -14.61
C ILE A 912 -34.64 -2.25 -16.05
N ALA A 913 -35.57 -2.91 -16.76
CA ALA A 913 -35.89 -2.57 -18.14
C ALA A 913 -36.39 -1.12 -18.29
N MET A 914 -36.03 -0.46 -19.39
CA MET A 914 -36.40 0.94 -19.65
C MET A 914 -37.91 1.23 -19.50
N SER A 915 -38.78 0.33 -19.94
CA SER A 915 -40.24 0.48 -19.83
C SER A 915 -40.72 0.54 -18.37
N GLN A 916 -40.08 -0.22 -17.50
CA GLN A 916 -40.37 -0.22 -16.06
C GLN A 916 -39.82 1.04 -15.41
N LEU A 917 -38.64 1.54 -15.84
CA LEU A 917 -38.09 2.79 -15.34
C LEU A 917 -38.95 4.01 -15.69
N LEU A 918 -39.55 4.05 -16.88
CA LEU A 918 -40.47 5.13 -17.27
C LEU A 918 -41.82 5.05 -16.56
N ALA A 919 -42.26 3.85 -16.18
CA ALA A 919 -43.50 3.65 -15.43
C ALA A 919 -43.37 4.02 -13.95
N MET A 920 -42.15 4.01 -13.40
CA MET A 920 -41.84 4.31 -12.00
C MET A 920 -41.55 5.79 -11.76
#